data_AF-A0A8J7UFM5-F1
#
_entry.id   AF-A0A8J7UFM5-F1
#
_cell.length_a   1.000
_cell.length_b   1.000
_cell.length_c   1.000
_cell.angle_alpha   90.00
_cell.angle_beta   90.00
_cell.angle_gamma   90.00
#
_symmetry.space_group_name_H-M   'P 1'
#
loop_
_entity.id
_entity.type
_entity.pdbx_description
1 polymer ?
#
loop_
_entity_poly.entity_id
_entity_poly.type
_entity_poly.pdbx_seq_one_letter_code
_entity_poly.pdbx_strand_id
1 'polypeptide(L)'
;MTGPINNTTYHELNVDLLQGKNRIGETARQVDTQYRQETASLAKRILLSIITLGGFAIYHAVKDSRHDSTLRELSRGTEALYKDMNRLLESSKGADPLESVDCKMCGETVKLSLARGGAVEVTFKDGSTQTINHPKDVLHRLERDVMKNSELFERSLVVDTILTKYEQRIDQGLVDSLNAYGDVMDLENEAERIQRQNNRYGFGADALDRANNLHLRAKELRPELAEAKNRYNELLADLFEARLGLAPEETKYIDRGLGKQLAAEIMNGHVTSGADARAFVNRNASASHFTTIESAKIFAQFENARAVDKQRVTFQDQYYQPKHNPVLPQGQDKQVHDFVASIISNTNVMTHEKDVNKDAASDGQRLRSLFMQNKQLIGQLMANRAQCLADPSTPSMLASVEPSIRQALEEQLDTLTVKYNNKLALLKADVDSVKQRINDYKLNALDTKMAEEDLERTQKTYDKYAAEGKGQAQFLDDELRTHERKENRLRAALASSNVDDVSNDELNIIGESKAFKNAFATEAEYNAFMADGFLEDKREDIGFGLNFFGKMEARLNESFARAAEDLQNQVNSMLENVFPPAKEPKKFTLEEMKNAPLNQLIGSADQDTQMQLMKAALQMYFRDMPVMDQRAMLAAGTRYCVHAEGVSQGAKLGAILKGAGPVMQKMLQGLDASMFVGQPDFQMALSDMKDKLAPIAEPVIQAYLHDIVAKSNGDIRSIRVDKALGAASVAQALKCTIVKSDGTEVNCVVKILRPDAHMRAQREKAVFEAAAREVGNGMLATFQGQFDSIMDELDLRKEAENVRLGNEVYDFSKQDYTNKDIAQSYGSFSNVHSMKLVQGIEPSINVMVLEQAQGSTLENYLKDIGAESRRIADEAKTQLQERGPDNAPMIAKDASDQLTRLYDDAKSKYEALVNLAYMWTNEGLFAEGFYHGDIHKGNIMTDYSWKKSPEEVAADPNKGITLIDFGNASKLSSKQRSQVIQVVAGTATGDAKLFSEGYRALLSADGQAKFDAAGPELQAKLAEIFSKGTLNDTAARMSAALKLMQREHQIEVPGAIHNFLESQRRLQVAMDETLSTMNAIARERKALVEPHVGAMSAQEQEDVRHAIDQAAGYKPKTMMTCITDVVSQNLLAAMLSIGGAGKARACYNRIRSELEAPAQPVQDLNVNEDVIPPNAIPV
;
A
#
# COMPACT_ATOMS: atom_id res chain seq x y z
N MET A 1 -66.07 -46.89 -28.67
CA MET A 1 -66.88 -45.86 -29.34
C MET A 1 -66.02 -44.63 -29.51
N THR A 2 -65.81 -44.27 -30.76
CA THR A 2 -64.99 -43.18 -31.29
C THR A 2 -65.71 -41.83 -31.17
N GLY A 3 -65.03 -40.81 -30.64
CA GLY A 3 -65.46 -39.40 -30.67
C GLY A 3 -64.43 -38.49 -30.00
N PRO A 4 -64.11 -37.30 -30.55
CA PRO A 4 -63.06 -36.41 -30.05
C PRO A 4 -63.58 -35.61 -28.85
N ILE A 5 -62.80 -35.55 -27.77
CA ILE A 5 -63.08 -34.62 -26.67
C ILE A 5 -62.46 -33.27 -27.06
N ASN A 6 -63.35 -32.30 -27.27
CA ASN A 6 -63.06 -30.92 -27.63
C ASN A 6 -62.26 -30.18 -26.56
N ASN A 7 -61.22 -29.47 -27.03
CA ASN A 7 -60.73 -28.16 -26.60
C ASN A 7 -61.01 -27.72 -25.14
N THR A 8 -60.12 -28.08 -24.23
CA THR A 8 -59.50 -27.04 -23.40
C THR A 8 -58.09 -26.85 -23.96
N THR A 9 -57.82 -25.75 -24.64
CA THR A 9 -56.47 -25.54 -25.20
C THR A 9 -55.53 -25.13 -24.07
N TYR A 10 -54.29 -25.63 -24.08
CA TYR A 10 -53.22 -25.26 -23.13
C TYR A 10 -53.03 -23.73 -22.98
N HIS A 11 -53.50 -22.96 -23.96
CA HIS A 11 -53.55 -21.50 -23.92
C HIS A 11 -54.53 -20.95 -22.88
N GLU A 12 -55.70 -21.59 -22.67
CA GLU A 12 -56.70 -21.18 -21.68
C GLU A 12 -56.18 -21.40 -20.24
N LEU A 13 -55.43 -22.48 -20.02
CA LEU A 13 -54.70 -22.74 -18.77
C LEU A 13 -53.66 -21.64 -18.48
N ASN A 14 -52.97 -21.14 -19.51
CA ASN A 14 -51.96 -20.10 -19.39
C ASN A 14 -52.58 -18.71 -19.16
N VAL A 15 -53.75 -18.43 -19.75
CA VAL A 15 -54.51 -17.19 -19.54
C VAL A 15 -55.09 -17.12 -18.12
N ASP A 16 -55.61 -18.23 -17.60
CA ASP A 16 -56.13 -18.29 -16.21
C ASP A 16 -55.01 -18.23 -15.15
N LEU A 17 -53.82 -18.76 -15.47
CA LEU A 17 -52.60 -18.65 -14.66
C LEU A 17 -52.10 -17.19 -14.55
N LEU A 18 -52.13 -16.44 -15.65
CA LEU A 18 -51.73 -15.03 -15.68
C LEU A 18 -52.78 -14.09 -15.07
N GLN A 19 -54.05 -14.50 -15.02
CA GLN A 19 -55.14 -13.73 -14.42
C GLN A 19 -55.41 -14.05 -12.93
N GLY A 20 -54.65 -14.97 -12.32
CA GLY A 20 -54.72 -15.25 -10.89
C GLY A 20 -56.01 -15.92 -10.39
N LYS A 21 -56.76 -16.60 -11.28
CA LYS A 21 -58.12 -17.11 -10.97
C LYS A 21 -58.19 -18.49 -10.32
N ASN A 22 -57.09 -19.24 -10.21
CA ASN A 22 -57.07 -20.55 -9.53
C ASN A 22 -55.95 -20.67 -8.49
N ARG A 23 -56.24 -21.39 -7.38
CA ARG A 23 -55.24 -21.79 -6.39
C ARG A 23 -54.29 -22.81 -7.04
N ILE A 24 -53.12 -22.32 -7.45
CA ILE A 24 -51.99 -23.01 -8.11
C ILE A 24 -51.72 -24.44 -7.58
N GLY A 25 -52.00 -24.71 -6.30
CA GLY A 25 -51.77 -26.01 -5.67
C GLY A 25 -52.69 -27.16 -6.09
N GLU A 26 -53.91 -26.91 -6.58
CA GLU A 26 -54.85 -28.01 -6.95
C GLU A 26 -54.64 -28.47 -8.40
N THR A 27 -54.40 -27.56 -9.34
CA THR A 27 -54.15 -27.89 -10.74
C THR A 27 -52.80 -28.58 -10.94
N ALA A 28 -51.76 -28.15 -10.22
CA ALA A 28 -50.46 -28.82 -10.24
C ALA A 28 -50.52 -30.25 -9.66
N ARG A 29 -51.33 -30.47 -8.61
CA ARG A 29 -51.57 -31.81 -8.05
C ARG A 29 -52.40 -32.70 -8.97
N GLN A 30 -53.38 -32.16 -9.68
CA GLN A 30 -54.18 -32.92 -10.65
C GLN A 30 -53.34 -33.32 -11.86
N VAL A 31 -52.52 -32.40 -12.39
CA VAL A 31 -51.56 -32.69 -13.45
C VAL A 31 -50.53 -33.73 -12.95
N ASP A 32 -49.91 -33.56 -11.78
CA ASP A 32 -48.96 -34.53 -11.19
C ASP A 32 -49.61 -35.91 -10.94
N THR A 33 -50.86 -35.96 -10.47
CA THR A 33 -51.58 -37.22 -10.22
C THR A 33 -51.91 -37.96 -11.52
N GLN A 34 -52.36 -37.24 -12.55
CA GLN A 34 -52.62 -37.81 -13.87
C GLN A 34 -51.32 -38.23 -14.57
N TYR A 35 -50.24 -37.45 -14.41
CA TYR A 35 -48.91 -37.78 -14.92
C TYR A 35 -48.31 -39.03 -14.26
N ARG A 36 -48.46 -39.16 -12.93
CA ARG A 36 -48.04 -40.34 -12.15
C ARG A 36 -48.78 -41.61 -12.55
N GLN A 37 -49.99 -41.50 -13.09
CA GLN A 37 -50.77 -42.64 -13.59
C GLN A 37 -50.39 -43.05 -15.02
N GLU A 38 -49.89 -42.13 -15.85
CA GLU A 38 -49.67 -42.37 -17.29
C GLU A 38 -48.19 -42.61 -17.69
N THR A 39 -47.20 -42.30 -16.84
CA THR A 39 -45.77 -42.49 -17.16
C THR A 39 -45.05 -43.47 -16.22
N ALA A 40 -44.51 -44.56 -16.78
CA ALA A 40 -43.93 -45.69 -16.03
C ALA A 40 -42.52 -45.43 -15.44
N SER A 41 -41.78 -44.43 -15.94
CA SER A 41 -40.37 -44.18 -15.60
C SER A 41 -40.20 -42.84 -14.87
N LEU A 42 -39.31 -42.78 -13.87
CA LEU A 42 -38.99 -41.54 -13.14
C LEU A 42 -38.19 -40.58 -14.03
N ALA A 43 -37.25 -41.11 -14.83
CA ALA A 43 -36.47 -40.33 -15.78
C ALA A 43 -37.36 -39.63 -16.83
N LYS A 44 -38.38 -40.32 -17.33
CA LYS A 44 -39.34 -39.76 -18.30
C LYS A 44 -40.17 -38.62 -17.72
N ARG A 45 -40.60 -38.76 -16.47
CA ARG A 45 -41.30 -37.69 -15.74
C ARG A 45 -40.44 -36.45 -15.57
N ILE A 46 -39.18 -36.65 -15.17
CA ILE A 46 -38.24 -35.55 -14.95
C ILE A 46 -37.88 -34.85 -16.27
N LEU A 47 -37.60 -35.60 -17.34
CA LEU A 47 -37.30 -35.01 -18.65
C LEU A 47 -38.49 -34.18 -19.16
N LEU A 48 -39.71 -34.74 -19.12
CA LEU A 48 -40.89 -34.03 -19.59
C LEU A 48 -41.18 -32.79 -18.74
N SER A 49 -40.97 -32.88 -17.44
CA SER A 49 -41.05 -31.75 -16.52
C SER A 49 -40.03 -30.65 -16.86
N ILE A 50 -38.77 -31.00 -17.12
CA ILE A 50 -37.72 -30.06 -17.56
C ILE A 50 -38.09 -29.40 -18.89
N ILE A 51 -38.62 -30.17 -19.84
CA ILE A 51 -39.04 -29.68 -21.17
C ILE A 51 -40.24 -28.73 -21.06
N THR A 52 -41.23 -29.07 -20.22
CA THR A 52 -42.55 -28.41 -20.20
C THR A 52 -42.61 -27.22 -19.24
N LEU A 53 -41.97 -27.33 -18.07
CA LEU A 53 -42.06 -26.36 -16.98
C LEU A 53 -40.73 -25.64 -16.71
N GLY A 54 -39.65 -26.01 -17.41
CA GLY A 54 -38.30 -25.69 -16.96
C GLY A 54 -37.96 -26.37 -15.63
N GLY A 55 -36.85 -26.01 -15.02
CA GLY A 55 -36.43 -26.47 -13.69
C GLY A 55 -37.36 -26.05 -12.55
N PHE A 56 -38.47 -25.33 -12.83
CA PHE A 56 -39.57 -25.13 -11.88
C PHE A 56 -40.13 -26.45 -11.33
N ALA A 57 -40.04 -27.53 -12.10
CA ALA A 57 -40.40 -28.87 -11.65
C ALA A 57 -39.35 -29.50 -10.72
N ILE A 58 -38.06 -29.12 -10.85
CA ILE A 58 -37.02 -29.50 -9.88
C ILE A 58 -37.38 -28.84 -8.54
N TYR A 59 -37.66 -27.53 -8.52
CA TYR A 59 -38.11 -26.81 -7.32
C TYR A 59 -39.34 -27.42 -6.64
N HIS A 60 -40.38 -27.81 -7.40
CA HIS A 60 -41.58 -28.43 -6.82
C HIS A 60 -41.40 -29.89 -6.40
N ALA A 61 -40.62 -30.69 -7.16
CA ALA A 61 -40.22 -32.03 -6.73
C ALA A 61 -39.40 -31.97 -5.44
N VAL A 62 -38.57 -30.93 -5.27
CA VAL A 62 -37.73 -30.68 -4.10
C VAL A 62 -38.57 -30.29 -2.89
N LYS A 63 -39.46 -29.31 -3.04
CA LYS A 63 -40.29 -28.75 -1.95
C LYS A 63 -41.22 -29.77 -1.31
N ASP A 64 -41.71 -30.74 -2.08
CA ASP A 64 -42.60 -31.79 -1.57
C ASP A 64 -41.86 -33.07 -1.11
N SER A 65 -40.57 -33.24 -1.45
CA SER A 65 -39.80 -34.41 -1.04
C SER A 65 -39.20 -34.24 0.36
N ARG A 66 -39.66 -35.03 1.35
CA ARG A 66 -39.05 -35.09 2.69
C ARG A 66 -37.75 -35.93 2.73
N HIS A 67 -37.14 -36.24 1.58
CA HIS A 67 -36.09 -37.25 1.47
C HIS A 67 -34.87 -36.72 0.70
N ASP A 68 -33.80 -36.44 1.45
CA ASP A 68 -32.52 -35.88 0.98
C ASP A 68 -31.83 -36.75 -0.10
N SER A 69 -32.10 -38.06 -0.13
CA SER A 69 -31.56 -38.98 -1.14
C SER A 69 -32.15 -38.77 -2.53
N THR A 70 -33.45 -38.51 -2.64
CA THR A 70 -34.13 -38.26 -3.92
C THR A 70 -33.68 -36.93 -4.54
N LEU A 71 -33.38 -35.93 -3.70
CA LEU A 71 -32.82 -34.65 -4.11
C LEU A 71 -31.44 -34.82 -4.76
N ARG A 72 -30.55 -35.59 -4.12
CA ARG A 72 -29.22 -35.86 -4.65
C ARG A 72 -29.27 -36.65 -5.96
N GLU A 73 -30.20 -37.60 -6.08
CA GLU A 73 -30.40 -38.36 -7.33
C GLU A 73 -30.96 -37.50 -8.47
N LEU A 74 -31.87 -36.58 -8.15
CA LEU A 74 -32.42 -35.62 -9.12
C LEU A 74 -31.36 -34.63 -9.60
N SER A 75 -30.55 -34.11 -8.67
CA SER A 75 -29.44 -33.19 -8.94
C SER A 75 -28.39 -33.86 -9.84
N ARG A 76 -27.95 -35.08 -9.49
CA ARG A 76 -27.01 -35.88 -10.31
C ARG A 76 -27.57 -36.25 -11.68
N GLY A 77 -28.85 -36.61 -11.76
CA GLY A 77 -29.51 -36.91 -13.03
C GLY A 77 -29.61 -35.67 -13.94
N THR A 78 -29.86 -34.51 -13.35
CA THR A 78 -29.89 -33.22 -14.05
C THR A 78 -28.51 -32.82 -14.55
N GLU A 79 -27.47 -33.01 -13.73
CA GLU A 79 -26.08 -32.81 -14.09
C GLU A 79 -25.65 -33.69 -15.25
N ALA A 80 -25.95 -34.99 -15.20
CA ALA A 80 -25.63 -35.94 -16.25
C ALA A 80 -26.33 -35.56 -17.57
N LEU A 81 -27.63 -35.22 -17.51
CA LEU A 81 -28.39 -34.76 -18.67
C LEU A 81 -27.76 -33.50 -19.27
N TYR A 82 -27.41 -32.51 -18.44
CA TYR A 82 -26.78 -31.28 -18.90
C TYR A 82 -25.44 -31.56 -19.60
N LYS A 83 -24.55 -32.34 -18.96
CA LYS A 83 -23.23 -32.68 -19.49
C LYS A 83 -23.32 -33.44 -20.81
N ASP A 84 -24.16 -34.48 -20.87
CA ASP A 84 -24.27 -35.35 -22.04
C ASP A 84 -24.99 -34.65 -23.20
N MET A 85 -26.01 -33.83 -22.92
CA MET A 85 -26.68 -33.04 -23.94
C MET A 85 -25.78 -31.91 -24.48
N ASN A 86 -25.02 -31.22 -23.62
CA ASN A 86 -24.05 -30.23 -24.07
C ASN A 86 -22.95 -30.86 -24.93
N ARG A 87 -22.43 -32.03 -24.51
CA ARG A 87 -21.43 -32.81 -25.27
C ARG A 87 -21.95 -33.24 -26.63
N LEU A 88 -23.19 -33.74 -26.71
CA LEU A 88 -23.81 -34.14 -27.96
C LEU A 88 -23.92 -32.93 -28.93
N LEU A 89 -24.39 -31.79 -28.44
CA LEU A 89 -24.53 -30.57 -29.24
C LEU A 89 -23.18 -29.98 -29.67
N GLU A 90 -22.17 -29.97 -28.81
CA GLU A 90 -20.84 -29.46 -29.16
C GLU A 90 -20.14 -30.36 -30.18
N SER A 91 -20.27 -31.69 -30.04
CA SER A 91 -19.71 -32.64 -31.02
C SER A 91 -20.32 -32.47 -32.42
N SER A 92 -21.59 -32.05 -32.51
CA SER A 92 -22.26 -31.85 -33.80
C SER A 92 -21.62 -30.75 -34.67
N LYS A 93 -20.80 -29.88 -34.06
CA LYS A 93 -20.02 -28.83 -34.76
C LYS A 93 -18.61 -29.26 -35.15
N GLY A 94 -18.12 -30.40 -34.65
CA GLY A 94 -16.75 -30.90 -34.86
C GLY A 94 -16.61 -31.81 -36.09
N ALA A 95 -15.38 -32.24 -36.38
CA ALA A 95 -15.08 -33.13 -37.52
C ALA A 95 -15.67 -34.54 -37.36
N ASP A 96 -15.88 -35.00 -36.11
CA ASP A 96 -16.42 -36.32 -35.76
C ASP A 96 -17.70 -36.17 -34.89
N PRO A 97 -18.88 -35.99 -35.50
CA PRO A 97 -20.12 -35.78 -34.75
C PRO A 97 -20.58 -37.05 -34.01
N LEU A 98 -20.95 -36.91 -32.73
CA LEU A 98 -21.57 -38.00 -31.99
C LEU A 98 -23.02 -38.16 -32.45
N GLU A 99 -23.38 -39.34 -32.95
CA GLU A 99 -24.77 -39.65 -33.31
C GLU A 99 -25.66 -39.89 -32.09
N SER A 100 -25.08 -40.43 -31.00
CA SER A 100 -25.80 -40.65 -29.74
C SER A 100 -24.89 -40.79 -28.51
N VAL A 101 -25.44 -40.52 -27.32
CA VAL A 101 -24.79 -40.67 -26.02
C VAL A 101 -25.77 -41.33 -25.04
N ASP A 102 -25.30 -42.35 -24.32
CA ASP A 102 -26.04 -42.96 -23.22
C ASP A 102 -25.84 -42.13 -21.95
N CYS A 103 -26.92 -41.56 -21.44
CA CYS A 103 -26.97 -40.72 -20.24
C CYS A 103 -27.64 -41.47 -19.08
N LYS A 104 -27.20 -41.25 -17.84
CA LYS A 104 -27.90 -41.77 -16.65
C LYS A 104 -28.76 -40.67 -16.02
N MET A 105 -30.09 -40.78 -16.14
CA MET A 105 -31.03 -39.90 -15.46
C MET A 105 -31.74 -40.67 -14.35
N CYS A 106 -31.53 -40.27 -13.09
CA CYS A 106 -32.19 -40.84 -11.91
C CYS A 106 -32.10 -42.38 -11.84
N GLY A 107 -30.91 -42.91 -12.11
CA GLY A 107 -30.64 -44.35 -12.08
C GLY A 107 -31.07 -45.13 -13.33
N GLU A 108 -31.80 -44.51 -14.25
CA GLU A 108 -32.18 -45.10 -15.54
C GLU A 108 -31.21 -44.65 -16.65
N THR A 109 -30.82 -45.59 -17.52
CA THR A 109 -30.08 -45.24 -18.75
C THR A 109 -31.05 -44.75 -19.81
N VAL A 110 -30.80 -43.56 -20.34
CA VAL A 110 -31.55 -42.89 -21.39
C VAL A 110 -30.60 -42.59 -22.53
N LYS A 111 -31.01 -42.86 -23.77
CA LYS A 111 -30.18 -42.61 -24.94
C LYS A 111 -30.56 -41.28 -25.57
N LEU A 112 -29.60 -40.35 -25.66
CA LEU A 112 -29.73 -39.08 -26.37
C LEU A 112 -29.20 -39.27 -27.79
N SER A 113 -29.96 -38.96 -28.83
CA SER A 113 -29.52 -39.02 -30.23
C SER A 113 -29.82 -37.73 -30.99
N LEU A 114 -28.93 -37.33 -31.88
CA LEU A 114 -29.11 -36.12 -32.67
C LEU A 114 -29.98 -36.44 -33.90
N ALA A 115 -31.15 -35.82 -33.99
CA ALA A 115 -32.04 -35.96 -35.13
C ALA A 115 -31.70 -34.94 -36.24
N ARG A 116 -32.18 -35.21 -37.47
CA ARG A 116 -32.03 -34.28 -38.60
C ARG A 116 -32.67 -32.93 -38.26
N GLY A 117 -31.91 -31.85 -38.42
CA GLY A 117 -32.34 -30.49 -38.07
C GLY A 117 -31.89 -29.99 -36.69
N GLY A 118 -31.06 -30.77 -35.97
CA GLY A 118 -30.46 -30.33 -34.70
C GLY A 118 -31.36 -30.54 -33.46
N ALA A 119 -32.48 -31.25 -33.62
CA ALA A 119 -33.28 -31.72 -32.49
C ALA A 119 -32.58 -32.88 -31.77
N VAL A 120 -32.86 -33.06 -30.48
CA VAL A 120 -32.34 -34.18 -29.68
C VAL A 120 -33.49 -35.13 -29.35
N GLU A 121 -33.37 -36.38 -29.76
CA GLU A 121 -34.27 -37.46 -29.40
C GLU A 121 -33.78 -38.16 -28.12
N VAL A 122 -34.66 -38.30 -27.15
CA VAL A 122 -34.39 -38.97 -25.88
C VAL A 122 -35.17 -40.27 -25.83
N THR A 123 -34.48 -41.40 -25.97
CA THR A 123 -35.07 -42.73 -25.96
C THR A 123 -34.91 -43.37 -24.59
N PHE A 124 -36.04 -43.68 -23.95
CA PHE A 124 -36.09 -44.30 -22.62
C PHE A 124 -35.97 -45.82 -22.70
N LYS A 125 -35.72 -46.44 -21.54
CA LYS A 125 -35.57 -47.91 -21.41
C LYS A 125 -36.81 -48.69 -21.89
N ASP A 126 -38.00 -48.09 -21.81
CA ASP A 126 -39.26 -48.67 -22.31
C ASP A 126 -39.41 -48.59 -23.84
N GLY A 127 -38.42 -48.03 -24.54
CA GLY A 127 -38.42 -47.84 -26.00
C GLY A 127 -39.20 -46.62 -26.46
N SER A 128 -39.82 -45.86 -25.55
CA SER A 128 -40.46 -44.59 -25.91
C SER A 128 -39.42 -43.51 -26.18
N THR A 129 -39.69 -42.65 -27.15
CA THR A 129 -38.80 -41.54 -27.51
C THR A 129 -39.51 -40.21 -27.29
N GLN A 130 -38.76 -39.19 -26.85
CA GLN A 130 -39.22 -37.80 -26.84
C GLN A 130 -38.27 -36.89 -27.60
N THR A 131 -38.83 -35.95 -28.37
CA THR A 131 -38.04 -35.04 -29.21
C THR A 131 -37.95 -33.65 -28.59
N ILE A 132 -36.73 -33.15 -28.43
CA ILE A 132 -36.43 -31.79 -28.00
C ILE A 132 -36.05 -30.98 -29.24
N ASN A 133 -37.01 -30.19 -29.74
CA ASN A 133 -36.83 -29.40 -30.96
C ASN A 133 -35.84 -28.23 -30.81
N HIS A 134 -35.70 -27.70 -29.59
CA HIS A 134 -34.81 -26.57 -29.26
C HIS A 134 -33.92 -26.91 -28.06
N PRO A 135 -32.91 -27.79 -28.24
CA PRO A 135 -32.12 -28.31 -27.12
C PRO A 135 -31.24 -27.24 -26.46
N LYS A 136 -30.82 -26.21 -27.20
CA LYS A 136 -30.14 -25.03 -26.64
C LYS A 136 -31.00 -24.27 -25.63
N ASP A 137 -32.27 -24.02 -25.97
CA ASP A 137 -33.20 -23.31 -25.08
C ASP A 137 -33.47 -24.11 -23.81
N VAL A 138 -33.50 -25.44 -23.91
CA VAL A 138 -33.62 -26.33 -22.74
C VAL A 138 -32.36 -26.25 -21.88
N LEU A 139 -31.16 -26.27 -22.47
CA LEU A 139 -29.91 -26.07 -21.72
C LEU A 139 -29.88 -24.70 -21.03
N HIS A 140 -30.26 -23.63 -21.72
CA HIS A 140 -30.29 -22.30 -21.13
C HIS A 140 -31.27 -22.24 -19.95
N ARG A 141 -32.49 -22.78 -20.09
CA ARG A 141 -33.43 -22.86 -18.96
C ARG A 141 -32.81 -23.65 -17.79
N LEU A 142 -32.21 -24.80 -18.08
CA LEU A 142 -31.59 -25.65 -17.07
C LEU A 142 -30.44 -24.96 -16.32
N GLU A 143 -29.53 -24.30 -17.04
CA GLU A 143 -28.43 -23.52 -16.45
C GLU A 143 -28.98 -22.44 -15.51
N ARG A 144 -30.03 -21.73 -15.94
CA ARG A 144 -30.66 -20.69 -15.13
C ARG A 144 -31.22 -21.25 -13.83
N ASP A 145 -31.90 -22.39 -13.92
CA ASP A 145 -32.50 -23.04 -12.76
C ASP A 145 -31.45 -23.64 -11.83
N VAL A 146 -30.34 -24.15 -12.36
CA VAL A 146 -29.18 -24.58 -11.57
C VAL A 146 -28.58 -23.40 -10.81
N MET A 147 -28.43 -22.23 -11.43
CA MET A 147 -27.92 -21.03 -10.74
C MET A 147 -28.88 -20.54 -9.65
N LYS A 148 -30.19 -20.52 -9.92
CA LYS A 148 -31.21 -20.06 -8.96
C LYS A 148 -31.44 -21.00 -7.77
N ASN A 149 -31.08 -22.27 -7.91
CA ASN A 149 -31.23 -23.28 -6.87
C ASN A 149 -29.87 -23.93 -6.57
N SER A 150 -28.79 -23.13 -6.62
CA SER A 150 -27.42 -23.65 -6.60
C SER A 150 -27.10 -24.40 -5.32
N GLU A 151 -27.83 -24.18 -4.22
CA GLU A 151 -27.73 -24.95 -2.97
C GLU A 151 -28.00 -26.45 -3.13
N LEU A 152 -28.66 -26.85 -4.22
CA LEU A 152 -28.99 -28.25 -4.52
C LEU A 152 -27.95 -28.94 -5.43
N PHE A 153 -26.96 -28.20 -5.93
CA PHE A 153 -26.01 -28.68 -6.92
C PHE A 153 -24.57 -28.58 -6.42
N GLU A 154 -23.72 -29.48 -6.90
CA GLU A 154 -22.30 -29.45 -6.55
C GLU A 154 -21.59 -28.26 -7.20
N ARG A 155 -20.58 -27.72 -6.52
CA ARG A 155 -19.71 -26.65 -7.03
C ARG A 155 -19.15 -26.96 -8.43
N SER A 156 -18.83 -28.22 -8.67
CA SER A 156 -18.28 -28.72 -9.95
C SER A 156 -19.22 -28.46 -11.14
N LEU A 157 -20.53 -28.55 -10.94
CA LEU A 157 -21.51 -28.22 -11.98
C LEU A 157 -21.64 -26.70 -12.16
N VAL A 158 -21.83 -25.98 -11.06
CA VAL A 158 -22.12 -24.53 -11.07
C VAL A 158 -20.92 -23.73 -11.59
N VAL A 159 -19.74 -23.92 -10.99
CA VAL A 159 -18.55 -23.12 -11.26
C VAL A 159 -17.70 -23.77 -12.34
N ASP A 160 -17.35 -25.04 -12.18
CA ASP A 160 -16.34 -25.68 -13.02
C ASP A 160 -16.90 -26.17 -14.36
N THR A 161 -18.23 -26.31 -14.47
CA THR A 161 -18.89 -26.71 -15.73
C THR A 161 -19.65 -25.54 -16.38
N ILE A 162 -20.63 -24.94 -15.71
CA ILE A 162 -21.50 -23.90 -16.32
C ILE A 162 -20.75 -22.57 -16.48
N LEU A 163 -20.24 -21.98 -15.40
CA LEU A 163 -19.53 -20.69 -15.49
C LEU A 163 -18.25 -20.81 -16.32
N THR A 164 -17.49 -21.88 -16.10
CA THR A 164 -16.25 -22.12 -16.86
C THR A 164 -16.51 -22.34 -18.35
N LYS A 165 -17.63 -22.96 -18.77
CA LYS A 165 -18.00 -23.06 -20.19
C LYS A 165 -18.12 -21.70 -20.86
N TYR A 166 -18.83 -20.77 -20.24
CA TYR A 166 -19.01 -19.43 -20.81
C TYR A 166 -17.73 -18.60 -20.73
N GLU A 167 -16.97 -18.71 -19.63
CA GLU A 167 -15.65 -18.10 -19.53
C GLU A 167 -14.72 -18.63 -20.62
N GLN A 168 -14.64 -19.95 -20.80
CA GLN A 168 -13.88 -20.58 -21.87
C GLN A 168 -14.38 -20.20 -23.24
N ARG A 169 -15.67 -19.96 -23.48
CA ARG A 169 -16.15 -19.48 -24.79
C ARG A 169 -15.80 -18.02 -25.04
N ILE A 170 -15.84 -17.19 -24.00
CA ILE A 170 -15.37 -15.80 -24.09
C ILE A 170 -13.86 -15.80 -24.32
N ASP A 171 -13.13 -16.65 -23.60
CA ASP A 171 -11.69 -16.80 -23.69
C ASP A 171 -11.27 -17.55 -24.96
N GLN A 172 -12.09 -18.44 -25.53
CA GLN A 172 -11.86 -19.12 -26.82
C GLN A 172 -12.24 -18.24 -28.00
N GLY A 173 -13.23 -17.37 -27.85
CA GLY A 173 -13.38 -16.21 -28.74
C GLY A 173 -12.09 -15.38 -28.75
N LEU A 174 -11.40 -15.30 -27.60
CA LEU A 174 -10.04 -14.78 -27.48
C LEU A 174 -8.94 -15.77 -27.97
N VAL A 175 -9.07 -17.09 -27.89
CA VAL A 175 -7.99 -18.05 -28.24
C VAL A 175 -7.96 -18.39 -29.73
N ASP A 176 -9.12 -18.50 -30.37
CA ASP A 176 -9.23 -18.58 -31.83
C ASP A 176 -8.75 -17.27 -32.47
N SER A 177 -8.80 -16.16 -31.74
CA SER A 177 -8.04 -14.96 -32.09
C SER A 177 -6.55 -15.10 -31.68
N LEU A 178 -6.18 -15.56 -30.47
CA LEU A 178 -4.78 -15.66 -29.98
C LEU A 178 -3.86 -16.59 -30.77
N ASN A 179 -4.38 -17.50 -31.60
CA ASN A 179 -3.52 -18.25 -32.54
C ASN A 179 -2.89 -17.33 -33.62
N ALA A 180 -3.27 -16.04 -33.70
CA ALA A 180 -2.44 -14.99 -34.32
C ALA A 180 -2.61 -13.54 -33.78
N TYR A 181 -3.73 -13.14 -33.16
CA TYR A 181 -4.08 -11.76 -32.76
C TYR A 181 -5.02 -11.74 -31.52
N GLY A 182 -4.66 -11.10 -30.42
CA GLY A 182 -5.16 -11.36 -29.05
C GLY A 182 -6.65 -11.17 -28.68
N ASP A 183 -7.52 -10.59 -29.53
CA ASP A 183 -8.97 -10.41 -29.32
C ASP A 183 -9.68 -10.16 -30.68
N VAL A 184 -11.03 -10.19 -30.74
CA VAL A 184 -11.85 -9.71 -31.87
C VAL A 184 -11.44 -8.30 -32.29
N MET A 185 -11.12 -7.45 -31.32
CA MET A 185 -10.61 -6.11 -31.56
C MET A 185 -9.25 -6.14 -32.27
N ASP A 186 -8.40 -7.12 -31.96
CA ASP A 186 -7.11 -7.30 -32.65
C ASP A 186 -7.26 -7.88 -34.06
N LEU A 187 -8.28 -8.72 -34.31
CA LEU A 187 -8.64 -9.17 -35.66
C LEU A 187 -9.10 -8.00 -36.53
N GLU A 188 -9.89 -7.08 -35.97
CA GLU A 188 -10.30 -5.83 -36.63
C GLU A 188 -9.09 -4.92 -36.86
N ASN A 189 -8.26 -4.70 -35.84
CA ASN A 189 -7.03 -3.91 -35.94
C ASN A 189 -6.05 -4.48 -36.98
N GLU A 190 -5.93 -5.82 -37.07
CA GLU A 190 -5.07 -6.48 -38.05
C GLU A 190 -5.65 -6.41 -39.46
N ALA A 191 -6.97 -6.62 -39.62
CA ALA A 191 -7.64 -6.43 -40.91
C ALA A 191 -7.42 -5.00 -41.41
N GLU A 192 -7.58 -4.01 -40.54
CA GLU A 192 -7.31 -2.61 -40.82
C GLU A 192 -5.82 -2.35 -41.09
N ARG A 193 -4.90 -3.03 -40.40
CA ARG A 193 -3.45 -2.92 -40.66
C ARG A 193 -3.09 -3.45 -42.05
N ILE A 194 -3.61 -4.62 -42.42
CA ILE A 194 -3.39 -5.25 -43.73
C ILE A 194 -3.99 -4.38 -44.83
N GLN A 195 -5.20 -3.84 -44.63
CA GLN A 195 -5.84 -2.95 -45.59
C GLN A 195 -5.08 -1.62 -45.74
N ARG A 196 -4.57 -1.05 -44.63
CA ARG A 196 -3.67 0.13 -44.65
C ARG A 196 -2.36 -0.15 -45.39
N GLN A 197 -1.74 -1.31 -45.18
CA GLN A 197 -0.53 -1.70 -45.89
C GLN A 197 -0.79 -1.91 -47.39
N ASN A 198 -1.91 -2.54 -47.74
CA ASN A 198 -2.29 -2.74 -49.14
C ASN A 198 -2.52 -1.39 -49.86
N ASN A 199 -3.25 -0.47 -49.23
CA ASN A 199 -3.49 0.87 -49.78
C ASN A 199 -2.21 1.69 -49.95
N ARG A 200 -1.22 1.51 -49.06
CA ARG A 200 0.03 2.28 -49.07
C ARG A 200 1.08 1.73 -50.04
N TYR A 201 1.10 0.43 -50.26
CA TYR A 201 2.19 -0.24 -50.99
C TYR A 201 1.74 -1.07 -52.19
N GLY A 202 0.43 -1.21 -52.44
CA GLY A 202 -0.11 -1.92 -53.60
C GLY A 202 0.04 -3.45 -53.52
N PHE A 203 -0.13 -4.04 -52.33
CA PHE A 203 -0.03 -5.49 -52.09
C PHE A 203 -1.22 -6.31 -52.65
N GLY A 204 -1.55 -6.18 -53.94
CA GLY A 204 -2.40 -7.14 -54.67
C GLY A 204 -3.81 -7.43 -54.10
N ALA A 205 -4.54 -8.32 -54.79
CA ALA A 205 -5.89 -8.74 -54.37
C ALA A 205 -5.87 -9.62 -53.11
N ASP A 206 -4.82 -10.44 -52.94
CA ASP A 206 -4.72 -11.42 -51.85
C ASP A 206 -4.69 -10.79 -50.44
N ALA A 207 -4.05 -9.62 -50.29
CA ALA A 207 -4.05 -8.90 -49.01
C ALA A 207 -5.43 -8.33 -48.68
N LEU A 208 -6.19 -7.90 -49.69
CA LEU A 208 -7.54 -7.38 -49.52
C LEU A 208 -8.51 -8.51 -49.16
N ASP A 209 -8.40 -9.67 -49.82
CA ASP A 209 -9.19 -10.85 -49.47
C ASP A 209 -8.90 -11.34 -48.06
N ARG A 210 -7.63 -11.30 -47.63
CA ARG A 210 -7.26 -11.61 -46.24
C ARG A 210 -7.89 -10.63 -45.23
N ALA A 211 -7.85 -9.33 -45.50
CA ALA A 211 -8.49 -8.32 -44.63
C ALA A 211 -10.01 -8.51 -44.56
N ASN A 212 -10.66 -8.75 -45.71
CA ASN A 212 -12.10 -9.00 -45.78
C ASN A 212 -12.51 -10.27 -45.02
N ASN A 213 -11.72 -11.34 -45.11
CA ASN A 213 -11.96 -12.57 -44.37
C ASN A 213 -11.83 -12.37 -42.85
N LEU A 214 -10.85 -11.57 -42.39
CA LEU A 214 -10.71 -11.23 -40.98
C LEU A 214 -11.90 -10.38 -40.48
N HIS A 215 -12.35 -9.40 -41.26
CA HIS A 215 -13.53 -8.59 -40.94
C HIS A 215 -14.82 -9.43 -40.90
N LEU A 216 -15.01 -10.34 -41.86
CA LEU A 216 -16.15 -11.24 -41.89
C LEU A 216 -16.13 -12.16 -40.66
N ARG A 217 -14.95 -12.67 -40.28
CA ARG A 217 -14.79 -13.51 -39.10
C ARG A 217 -15.08 -12.75 -37.80
N ALA A 218 -14.61 -11.52 -37.66
CA ALA A 218 -14.93 -10.65 -36.51
C ALA A 218 -16.45 -10.38 -36.43
N LYS A 219 -17.10 -10.15 -37.57
CA LYS A 219 -18.55 -9.95 -37.67
C LYS A 219 -19.35 -11.19 -37.27
N GLU A 220 -18.86 -12.39 -37.58
CA GLU A 220 -19.46 -13.67 -37.17
C GLU A 220 -19.30 -13.96 -35.67
N LEU A 221 -18.13 -13.63 -35.09
CA LEU A 221 -17.82 -13.91 -33.69
C LEU A 221 -18.48 -12.92 -32.70
N ARG A 222 -18.71 -11.67 -33.11
CA ARG A 222 -19.25 -10.61 -32.24
C ARG A 222 -20.61 -10.96 -31.61
N PRO A 223 -21.61 -11.48 -32.34
CA PRO A 223 -22.88 -11.92 -31.74
C PRO A 223 -22.71 -13.09 -30.76
N GLU A 224 -21.86 -14.07 -31.08
CA GLU A 224 -21.63 -15.23 -30.21
C GLU A 224 -20.92 -14.84 -28.90
N LEU A 225 -19.94 -13.93 -28.98
CA LEU A 225 -19.23 -13.40 -27.80
C LEU A 225 -20.15 -12.54 -26.93
N ALA A 226 -20.98 -11.70 -27.55
CA ALA A 226 -21.96 -10.89 -26.85
C ALA A 226 -23.02 -11.77 -26.16
N GLU A 227 -23.51 -12.81 -26.84
CA GLU A 227 -24.43 -13.80 -26.26
C GLU A 227 -23.78 -14.51 -25.06
N ALA A 228 -22.54 -15.00 -25.20
CA ALA A 228 -21.83 -15.67 -24.12
C ALA A 228 -21.58 -14.76 -22.91
N LYS A 229 -21.20 -13.50 -23.13
CA LYS A 229 -20.97 -12.50 -22.07
C LYS A 229 -22.25 -12.12 -21.35
N ASN A 230 -23.32 -11.83 -22.09
CA ASN A 230 -24.63 -11.53 -21.51
C ASN A 230 -25.11 -12.72 -20.68
N ARG A 231 -24.95 -13.93 -21.22
CA ARG A 231 -25.37 -15.14 -20.54
C ARG A 231 -24.59 -15.41 -19.27
N TYR A 232 -23.27 -15.23 -19.30
CA TYR A 232 -22.42 -15.33 -18.12
C TYR A 232 -22.87 -14.38 -17.01
N ASN A 233 -23.15 -13.12 -17.36
CA ASN A 233 -23.59 -12.11 -16.41
C ASN A 233 -25.00 -12.41 -15.84
N GLU A 234 -25.93 -12.87 -16.67
CA GLU A 234 -27.25 -13.31 -16.22
C GLU A 234 -27.16 -14.46 -15.22
N LEU A 235 -26.30 -15.46 -15.51
CA LEU A 235 -26.12 -16.63 -14.65
C LEU A 235 -25.49 -16.24 -13.30
N LEU A 236 -24.50 -15.36 -13.29
CA LEU A 236 -23.96 -14.81 -12.03
C LEU A 236 -25.00 -14.01 -11.26
N ALA A 237 -25.79 -13.19 -11.93
CA ALA A 237 -26.85 -12.41 -11.29
C ALA A 237 -27.89 -13.34 -10.64
N ASP A 238 -28.37 -14.36 -11.36
CA ASP A 238 -29.33 -15.34 -10.82
C ASP A 238 -28.75 -16.11 -9.62
N LEU A 239 -27.45 -16.48 -9.65
CA LEU A 239 -26.76 -17.13 -8.53
C LEU A 239 -26.65 -16.21 -7.30
N PHE A 240 -26.21 -14.97 -7.51
CA PHE A 240 -25.99 -14.00 -6.43
C PHE A 240 -27.31 -13.51 -5.82
N GLU A 241 -28.35 -13.32 -6.63
CA GLU A 241 -29.70 -13.02 -6.15
C GLU A 241 -30.22 -14.18 -5.28
N ALA A 242 -30.13 -15.41 -5.77
CA ALA A 242 -30.64 -16.58 -5.05
C ALA A 242 -29.90 -16.86 -3.73
N ARG A 243 -28.56 -16.79 -3.73
CA ARG A 243 -27.74 -17.17 -2.57
C ARG A 243 -27.51 -16.05 -1.58
N LEU A 244 -27.51 -14.80 -2.02
CA LEU A 244 -27.07 -13.66 -1.22
C LEU A 244 -28.12 -12.55 -1.12
N GLY A 245 -29.18 -12.60 -1.93
CA GLY A 245 -30.16 -11.53 -2.03
C GLY A 245 -29.60 -10.25 -2.65
N LEU A 246 -28.53 -10.34 -3.46
CA LEU A 246 -28.00 -9.20 -4.18
C LEU A 246 -28.91 -8.85 -5.35
N ALA A 247 -29.27 -7.57 -5.49
CA ALA A 247 -30.08 -7.15 -6.62
C ALA A 247 -29.26 -7.24 -7.93
N PRO A 248 -29.88 -7.56 -9.10
CA PRO A 248 -29.18 -7.63 -10.38
C PRO A 248 -28.36 -6.37 -10.74
N GLU A 249 -28.76 -5.20 -10.22
CA GLU A 249 -28.07 -3.93 -10.40
C GLU A 249 -26.75 -3.85 -9.61
N GLU A 250 -26.62 -4.60 -8.51
CA GLU A 250 -25.39 -4.70 -7.73
C GLU A 250 -24.37 -5.64 -8.39
N THR A 251 -24.84 -6.62 -9.16
CA THR A 251 -24.01 -7.67 -9.75
C THR A 251 -23.44 -7.26 -11.11
N LYS A 252 -24.10 -6.34 -11.84
CA LYS A 252 -23.69 -5.89 -13.19
C LYS A 252 -22.29 -5.24 -13.29
N TYR A 253 -21.72 -4.85 -12.15
CA TYR A 253 -20.41 -4.19 -12.06
C TYR A 253 -19.32 -5.08 -11.46
N ILE A 254 -19.64 -6.31 -11.09
CA ILE A 254 -18.64 -7.26 -10.61
C ILE A 254 -17.87 -7.77 -11.82
N ASP A 255 -16.56 -7.57 -11.83
CA ASP A 255 -15.69 -8.09 -12.88
C ASP A 255 -15.88 -9.61 -13.05
N ARG A 256 -15.74 -10.11 -14.27
CA ARG A 256 -15.95 -11.51 -14.61
C ARG A 256 -15.10 -12.47 -13.77
N GLY A 257 -13.80 -12.18 -13.66
CA GLY A 257 -12.87 -13.02 -12.90
C GLY A 257 -13.20 -13.00 -11.41
N LEU A 258 -13.52 -11.81 -10.88
CA LEU A 258 -13.95 -11.66 -9.49
C LEU A 258 -15.30 -12.32 -9.22
N GLY A 259 -16.23 -12.27 -10.16
CA GLY A 259 -17.54 -12.89 -10.11
C GLY A 259 -17.45 -14.42 -10.05
N LYS A 260 -16.55 -15.03 -10.84
CA LYS A 260 -16.27 -16.47 -10.74
C LYS A 260 -15.72 -16.88 -9.38
N GLN A 261 -14.75 -16.11 -8.86
CA GLN A 261 -14.16 -16.37 -7.55
C GLN A 261 -15.22 -16.25 -6.44
N LEU A 262 -16.03 -15.18 -6.47
CA LEU A 262 -17.14 -14.99 -5.56
C LEU A 262 -18.14 -16.16 -5.64
N ALA A 263 -18.50 -16.61 -6.85
CA ALA A 263 -19.34 -17.79 -7.03
C ALA A 263 -18.73 -19.06 -6.41
N ALA A 264 -17.42 -19.27 -6.53
CA ALA A 264 -16.74 -20.39 -5.89
C ALA A 264 -16.81 -20.31 -4.35
N GLU A 265 -16.60 -19.13 -3.78
CA GLU A 265 -16.69 -18.93 -2.32
C GLU A 265 -18.11 -19.09 -1.78
N ILE A 266 -19.13 -18.70 -2.55
CA ILE A 266 -20.54 -18.95 -2.22
C ILE A 266 -20.85 -20.45 -2.19
N MET A 267 -20.33 -21.19 -3.17
CA MET A 267 -20.54 -22.63 -3.28
C MET A 267 -19.74 -23.42 -2.23
N ASN A 268 -18.62 -22.88 -1.76
CA ASN A 268 -17.85 -23.45 -0.63
C ASN A 268 -18.48 -23.11 0.73
N GLY A 269 -19.48 -22.21 0.77
CA GLY A 269 -20.11 -21.75 2.01
C GLY A 269 -19.29 -20.73 2.80
N HIS A 270 -18.24 -20.16 2.21
CA HIS A 270 -17.43 -19.10 2.84
C HIS A 270 -18.06 -17.70 2.72
N VAL A 271 -18.91 -17.51 1.71
CA VAL A 271 -19.71 -16.29 1.52
C VAL A 271 -21.18 -16.69 1.59
N THR A 272 -21.87 -16.24 2.63
CA THR A 272 -23.23 -16.69 2.95
C THR A 272 -24.28 -15.58 2.90
N SER A 273 -23.85 -14.32 2.81
CA SER A 273 -24.72 -13.15 2.79
C SER A 273 -24.24 -12.10 1.80
N GLY A 274 -25.15 -11.20 1.40
CA GLY A 274 -24.78 -10.03 0.59
C GLY A 274 -23.72 -9.14 1.27
N ALA A 275 -23.66 -9.12 2.60
CA ALA A 275 -22.61 -8.41 3.34
C ALA A 275 -21.23 -9.09 3.16
N ASP A 276 -21.16 -10.42 3.27
CA ASP A 276 -19.94 -11.19 3.05
C ASP A 276 -19.42 -10.99 1.61
N ALA A 277 -20.34 -10.98 0.64
CA ALA A 277 -20.02 -10.78 -0.76
C ALA A 277 -19.46 -9.38 -1.04
N ARG A 278 -20.04 -8.34 -0.43
CA ARG A 278 -19.51 -6.97 -0.50
C ARG A 278 -18.12 -6.88 0.13
N ALA A 279 -17.91 -7.50 1.28
CA ALA A 279 -16.60 -7.56 1.93
C ALA A 279 -15.57 -8.34 1.09
N PHE A 280 -16.00 -9.43 0.45
CA PHE A 280 -15.16 -10.21 -0.47
C PHE A 280 -14.74 -9.39 -1.68
N VAL A 281 -15.69 -8.74 -2.36
CA VAL A 281 -15.42 -7.88 -3.54
C VAL A 281 -14.49 -6.72 -3.15
N ASN A 282 -14.75 -6.04 -2.03
CA ASN A 282 -13.93 -4.92 -1.58
C ASN A 282 -12.50 -5.33 -1.18
N ARG A 283 -12.29 -6.54 -0.63
CA ARG A 283 -10.95 -7.05 -0.31
C ARG A 283 -10.12 -7.40 -1.54
N ASN A 284 -10.78 -7.83 -2.62
CA ASN A 284 -10.11 -8.36 -3.81
C ASN A 284 -10.12 -7.39 -5.01
N ALA A 285 -10.80 -6.24 -4.92
CA ALA A 285 -10.74 -5.19 -5.93
C ALA A 285 -9.39 -4.44 -5.89
N SER A 286 -8.70 -4.32 -7.04
CA SER A 286 -7.46 -3.54 -7.12
C SER A 286 -7.72 -2.02 -7.11
N ALA A 287 -6.71 -1.22 -6.78
CA ALA A 287 -6.78 0.25 -6.79
C ALA A 287 -7.13 0.87 -8.17
N SER A 288 -7.06 0.10 -9.25
CA SER A 288 -7.45 0.50 -10.62
C SER A 288 -8.91 0.18 -10.98
N HIS A 289 -9.63 -0.58 -10.16
CA HIS A 289 -11.04 -0.92 -10.39
C HIS A 289 -11.94 0.07 -9.64
N PHE A 290 -12.62 0.95 -10.36
CA PHE A 290 -13.60 1.90 -9.82
C PHE A 290 -14.91 1.25 -9.33
N THR A 291 -15.01 -0.07 -9.35
CA THR A 291 -16.25 -0.83 -9.13
C THR A 291 -16.26 -1.54 -7.79
N THR A 292 -16.44 -0.78 -6.70
CA THR A 292 -17.03 -1.36 -5.49
C THR A 292 -18.55 -1.46 -5.68
N ILE A 293 -19.21 -2.38 -4.98
CA ILE A 293 -20.69 -2.48 -4.98
C ILE A 293 -21.34 -1.17 -4.48
N GLU A 294 -20.64 -0.40 -3.65
CA GLU A 294 -21.03 0.96 -3.24
C GLU A 294 -21.00 1.94 -4.42
N SER A 295 -19.94 1.96 -5.22
CA SER A 295 -19.89 2.74 -6.47
C SER A 295 -21.01 2.34 -7.42
N ALA A 296 -21.31 1.05 -7.54
CA ALA A 296 -22.42 0.52 -8.35
C ALA A 296 -23.79 1.02 -7.90
N LYS A 297 -24.06 1.05 -6.57
CA LYS A 297 -25.29 1.63 -6.01
C LYS A 297 -25.40 3.12 -6.30
N ILE A 298 -24.30 3.84 -6.20
CA ILE A 298 -24.24 5.27 -6.55
C ILE A 298 -24.55 5.45 -8.04
N PHE A 299 -23.96 4.65 -8.93
CA PHE A 299 -24.27 4.69 -10.37
C PHE A 299 -25.73 4.32 -10.69
N ALA A 300 -26.30 3.31 -10.03
CA ALA A 300 -27.72 2.95 -10.19
C ALA A 300 -28.67 4.03 -9.66
N GLN A 301 -28.32 4.69 -8.55
CA GLN A 301 -29.05 5.86 -8.04
C GLN A 301 -28.97 7.04 -9.01
N PHE A 302 -27.84 7.24 -9.69
CA PHE A 302 -27.70 8.23 -10.75
C PHE A 302 -28.50 7.88 -12.01
N GLU A 303 -28.53 6.61 -12.44
CA GLU A 303 -29.37 6.16 -13.57
C GLU A 303 -30.87 6.29 -13.26
N ASN A 304 -31.28 5.99 -12.03
CA ASN A 304 -32.65 6.19 -11.54
C ASN A 304 -33.01 7.68 -11.42
N ALA A 305 -32.08 8.53 -10.96
CA ALA A 305 -32.26 9.98 -10.97
C ALA A 305 -32.44 10.53 -12.39
N ARG A 306 -31.70 9.98 -13.37
CA ARG A 306 -31.81 10.30 -14.80
C ARG A 306 -33.17 9.90 -15.40
N ALA A 307 -33.80 8.82 -14.92
CA ALA A 307 -35.13 8.40 -15.33
C ALA A 307 -36.23 9.35 -14.81
N VAL A 308 -36.00 9.94 -13.63
CA VAL A 308 -36.89 10.96 -13.03
C VAL A 308 -36.69 12.34 -13.70
N ASP A 309 -35.47 12.66 -14.17
CA ASP A 309 -35.15 13.97 -14.77
C ASP A 309 -35.65 14.14 -16.23
N LYS A 310 -36.00 13.04 -16.92
CA LYS A 310 -36.64 13.12 -18.25
C LYS A 310 -38.04 13.77 -18.24
N GLN A 311 -38.61 14.07 -17.07
CA GLN A 311 -39.88 14.78 -16.95
C GLN A 311 -39.77 16.29 -16.63
N ARG A 312 -38.58 16.91 -16.64
CA ARG A 312 -38.48 18.36 -16.41
C ARG A 312 -37.54 19.13 -17.34
N VAL A 313 -38.17 20.06 -18.05
CA VAL A 313 -37.68 21.28 -18.71
C VAL A 313 -37.01 21.11 -20.09
N THR A 314 -37.84 21.20 -21.13
CA THR A 314 -37.45 21.75 -22.43
C THR A 314 -37.34 23.28 -22.31
N PHE A 315 -36.14 23.84 -22.45
CA PHE A 315 -35.97 25.27 -22.74
C PHE A 315 -36.17 25.47 -24.25
N GLN A 316 -37.23 26.18 -24.63
CA GLN A 316 -37.47 26.63 -25.99
C GLN A 316 -36.56 27.81 -26.36
N ASP A 317 -36.10 27.81 -27.60
CA ASP A 317 -35.41 28.87 -28.34
C ASP A 317 -36.08 30.24 -28.22
N GLN A 318 -35.63 31.12 -27.32
CA GLN A 318 -36.00 32.55 -27.32
C GLN A 318 -34.89 33.51 -26.86
N TYR A 319 -33.64 33.28 -27.29
CA TYR A 319 -32.67 34.37 -27.29
C TYR A 319 -32.30 34.76 -28.72
N TYR A 320 -32.53 36.05 -29.02
CA TYR A 320 -32.17 36.83 -30.21
C TYR A 320 -33.22 36.96 -31.35
N GLN A 321 -34.03 38.04 -31.27
CA GLN A 321 -34.49 38.78 -32.45
C GLN A 321 -34.14 40.28 -32.32
N PRO A 322 -33.30 40.84 -33.22
CA PRO A 322 -32.89 42.23 -33.15
C PRO A 322 -33.96 43.13 -33.78
N LYS A 323 -35.01 43.46 -33.03
CA LYS A 323 -35.93 44.54 -33.42
C LYS A 323 -36.33 45.52 -32.30
N HIS A 324 -35.96 45.29 -31.04
CA HIS A 324 -36.43 46.14 -29.94
C HIS A 324 -35.39 46.45 -28.85
N ASN A 325 -34.20 46.97 -29.21
CA ASN A 325 -33.36 47.65 -28.22
C ASN A 325 -32.92 49.04 -28.72
N PRO A 326 -33.51 50.14 -28.22
CA PRO A 326 -33.10 51.48 -28.57
C PRO A 326 -31.95 51.92 -27.66
N VAL A 327 -30.86 52.40 -28.27
CA VAL A 327 -29.60 52.90 -27.67
C VAL A 327 -28.48 51.85 -27.59
N LEU A 328 -27.72 51.72 -28.68
CA LEU A 328 -26.38 51.14 -28.65
C LEU A 328 -25.44 52.06 -27.85
N PRO A 329 -24.57 51.52 -26.97
CA PRO A 329 -23.59 52.33 -26.24
C PRO A 329 -22.65 53.08 -27.20
N GLN A 330 -22.20 54.28 -26.83
CA GLN A 330 -21.19 55.07 -27.57
C GLN A 330 -19.91 55.19 -26.75
N GLY A 331 -18.76 55.37 -27.40
CA GLY A 331 -17.47 55.56 -26.71
C GLY A 331 -16.87 54.27 -26.15
N GLN A 332 -16.32 54.33 -24.93
CA GLN A 332 -15.63 53.19 -24.29
C GLN A 332 -16.56 52.02 -23.98
N ASP A 333 -17.82 52.29 -23.64
CA ASP A 333 -18.83 51.25 -23.40
C ASP A 333 -19.12 50.43 -24.67
N LYS A 334 -18.98 51.06 -25.84
CA LYS A 334 -19.10 50.36 -27.12
C LYS A 334 -17.94 49.39 -27.34
N GLN A 335 -16.71 49.77 -26.97
CA GLN A 335 -15.54 48.91 -27.11
C GLN A 335 -15.61 47.67 -26.21
N VAL A 336 -16.09 47.84 -24.97
CA VAL A 336 -16.33 46.73 -24.05
C VAL A 336 -17.48 45.85 -24.55
N HIS A 337 -18.57 46.47 -24.99
CA HIS A 337 -19.70 45.75 -25.59
C HIS A 337 -19.29 44.97 -26.84
N ASP A 338 -18.52 45.57 -27.74
CA ASP A 338 -18.03 44.93 -28.97
C ASP A 338 -17.01 43.82 -28.66
N PHE A 339 -16.20 43.96 -27.61
CA PHE A 339 -15.31 42.91 -27.12
C PHE A 339 -16.08 41.72 -26.53
N VAL A 340 -17.05 41.97 -25.65
CA VAL A 340 -17.91 40.93 -25.08
C VAL A 340 -18.77 40.28 -26.16
N ALA A 341 -19.30 41.07 -27.10
CA ALA A 341 -20.01 40.57 -28.27
C ALA A 341 -19.09 39.79 -29.21
N SER A 342 -17.80 40.13 -29.32
CA SER A 342 -16.83 39.33 -30.08
C SER A 342 -16.51 38.01 -29.37
N ILE A 343 -16.46 37.99 -28.04
CA ILE A 343 -16.31 36.75 -27.28
C ILE A 343 -17.55 35.90 -27.47
N ILE A 344 -18.74 36.43 -27.20
CA ILE A 344 -20.02 35.70 -27.33
C ILE A 344 -20.27 35.28 -28.79
N SER A 345 -20.05 36.16 -29.76
CA SER A 345 -20.17 35.85 -31.18
C SER A 345 -19.14 34.82 -31.61
N ASN A 346 -17.90 34.85 -31.12
CA ASN A 346 -16.93 33.79 -31.43
C ASN A 346 -17.25 32.49 -30.69
N THR A 347 -17.85 32.52 -29.50
CA THR A 347 -18.34 31.33 -28.78
C THR A 347 -19.60 30.74 -29.46
N ASN A 348 -20.44 31.58 -30.06
CA ASN A 348 -21.63 31.19 -30.83
C ASN A 348 -21.26 30.76 -32.26
N VAL A 349 -20.25 31.40 -32.88
CA VAL A 349 -19.61 30.97 -34.12
C VAL A 349 -18.80 29.70 -33.86
N MET A 350 -18.23 29.47 -32.67
CA MET A 350 -17.65 28.17 -32.26
C MET A 350 -18.68 27.04 -32.22
N THR A 351 -19.96 27.37 -32.01
CA THR A 351 -21.07 26.41 -32.11
C THR A 351 -21.55 26.23 -33.55
N HIS A 352 -21.47 27.26 -34.40
CA HIS A 352 -21.98 27.21 -35.78
C HIS A 352 -20.93 26.86 -36.87
N GLU A 353 -19.65 27.20 -36.70
CA GLU A 353 -18.55 26.85 -37.62
C GLU A 353 -18.07 25.40 -37.45
N LYS A 354 -18.34 24.77 -36.29
CA LYS A 354 -18.18 23.32 -36.11
C LYS A 354 -19.05 22.51 -37.08
N ASP A 355 -20.16 23.09 -37.54
CA ASP A 355 -21.09 22.44 -38.45
C ASP A 355 -20.74 22.63 -39.94
N VAL A 356 -19.77 23.50 -40.31
CA VAL A 356 -19.63 23.92 -41.73
C VAL A 356 -18.19 23.99 -42.30
N ASN A 357 -17.09 24.05 -41.54
CA ASN A 357 -15.75 24.25 -42.15
C ASN A 357 -14.60 23.38 -41.60
N LYS A 358 -13.83 22.75 -42.51
CA LYS A 358 -12.85 21.66 -42.25
C LYS A 358 -11.42 22.07 -41.86
N ASP A 359 -11.10 23.37 -41.71
CA ASP A 359 -9.70 23.84 -41.45
C ASP A 359 -9.53 24.73 -40.20
N ALA A 360 -10.35 24.57 -39.17
CA ALA A 360 -10.31 25.49 -38.02
C ALA A 360 -9.14 25.22 -37.04
N ALA A 361 -8.25 26.21 -36.85
CA ALA A 361 -7.24 26.25 -35.79
C ALA A 361 -7.86 26.08 -34.39
N SER A 362 -7.12 25.43 -33.47
CA SER A 362 -7.63 25.02 -32.15
C SER A 362 -8.23 26.17 -31.34
N ASP A 363 -9.27 25.87 -30.56
CA ASP A 363 -10.05 26.82 -29.75
C ASP A 363 -9.15 27.73 -28.89
N GLY A 364 -8.06 27.17 -28.34
CA GLY A 364 -7.06 27.92 -27.59
C GLY A 364 -6.26 28.90 -28.43
N GLN A 365 -5.98 28.63 -29.71
CA GLN A 365 -5.23 29.52 -30.60
C GLN A 365 -6.08 30.72 -31.06
N ARG A 366 -7.39 30.52 -31.29
CA ARG A 366 -8.35 31.59 -31.61
C ARG A 366 -8.67 32.47 -30.39
N LEU A 367 -8.88 31.89 -29.21
CA LEU A 367 -9.00 32.64 -27.95
C LEU A 367 -7.72 33.43 -27.64
N ARG A 368 -6.53 32.84 -27.82
CA ARG A 368 -5.25 33.57 -27.70
C ARG A 368 -5.14 34.72 -28.69
N SER A 369 -5.58 34.54 -29.93
CA SER A 369 -5.61 35.63 -30.94
C SER A 369 -6.56 36.75 -30.54
N LEU A 370 -7.75 36.44 -30.01
CA LEU A 370 -8.71 37.42 -29.47
C LEU A 370 -8.15 38.21 -28.28
N PHE A 371 -7.52 37.53 -27.32
CA PHE A 371 -6.86 38.18 -26.19
C PHE A 371 -5.67 39.04 -26.66
N MET A 372 -4.90 38.59 -27.65
CA MET A 372 -3.80 39.37 -28.25
C MET A 372 -4.29 40.59 -29.03
N GLN A 373 -5.40 40.46 -29.77
CA GLN A 373 -6.03 41.55 -30.51
C GLN A 373 -6.65 42.61 -29.59
N ASN A 374 -7.09 42.21 -28.39
CA ASN A 374 -7.74 43.09 -27.41
C ASN A 374 -6.89 43.41 -26.17
N LYS A 375 -5.59 43.13 -26.19
CA LYS A 375 -4.70 43.27 -25.02
C LYS A 375 -4.68 44.67 -24.39
N GLN A 376 -4.83 45.72 -25.19
CA GLN A 376 -4.91 47.10 -24.69
C GLN A 376 -6.21 47.35 -23.93
N LEU A 377 -7.34 46.83 -24.44
CA LEU A 377 -8.64 46.94 -23.77
C LEU A 377 -8.66 46.13 -22.48
N ILE A 378 -8.08 44.93 -22.47
CA ILE A 378 -7.97 44.11 -21.25
C ILE A 378 -7.11 44.84 -20.21
N GLY A 379 -5.98 45.43 -20.62
CA GLY A 379 -5.18 46.28 -19.73
C GLY A 379 -5.96 47.48 -19.18
N GLN A 380 -6.81 48.11 -20.00
CA GLN A 380 -7.69 49.20 -19.56
C GLN A 380 -8.77 48.72 -18.59
N LEU A 381 -9.35 47.53 -18.81
CA LEU A 381 -10.33 46.92 -17.91
C LEU A 381 -9.70 46.55 -16.57
N MET A 382 -8.49 46.01 -16.56
CA MET A 382 -7.72 45.74 -15.33
C MET A 382 -7.43 47.04 -14.57
N ALA A 383 -7.04 48.11 -15.27
CA ALA A 383 -6.78 49.42 -14.67
C ALA A 383 -8.06 50.08 -14.12
N ASN A 384 -9.15 50.08 -14.87
CA ASN A 384 -10.45 50.60 -14.43
C ASN A 384 -11.00 49.80 -13.24
N ARG A 385 -10.83 48.47 -13.23
CA ARG A 385 -11.20 47.61 -12.10
C ARG A 385 -10.42 47.98 -10.83
N ALA A 386 -9.11 48.17 -10.94
CA ALA A 386 -8.27 48.61 -9.82
C ALA A 386 -8.70 50.00 -9.30
N GLN A 387 -9.08 50.91 -10.19
CA GLN A 387 -9.62 52.23 -9.82
C GLN A 387 -10.98 52.12 -9.12
N CYS A 388 -11.89 51.26 -9.59
CA CYS A 388 -13.18 51.01 -8.95
C CYS A 388 -13.05 50.39 -7.55
N LEU A 389 -12.03 49.54 -7.34
CA LEU A 389 -11.72 48.97 -6.03
C LEU A 389 -11.12 50.00 -5.06
N ALA A 390 -10.32 50.94 -5.58
CA ALA A 390 -9.73 52.02 -4.79
C ALA A 390 -10.72 53.16 -4.48
N ASP A 391 -11.63 53.45 -5.40
CA ASP A 391 -12.70 54.43 -5.27
C ASP A 391 -14.02 53.86 -5.85
N PRO A 392 -14.94 53.37 -4.99
CA PRO A 392 -16.22 52.80 -5.40
C PRO A 392 -17.14 53.76 -6.18
N SER A 393 -16.85 55.08 -6.19
CA SER A 393 -17.59 56.06 -6.98
C SER A 393 -17.15 56.11 -8.46
N THR A 394 -16.02 55.46 -8.79
CA THR A 394 -15.55 55.31 -10.18
C THR A 394 -16.47 54.36 -10.94
N PRO A 395 -17.04 54.77 -12.10
CA PRO A 395 -17.88 53.88 -12.90
C PRO A 395 -17.09 52.70 -13.46
N SER A 396 -17.60 51.49 -13.25
CA SER A 396 -17.05 50.28 -13.88
C SER A 396 -17.32 50.30 -15.38
N MET A 397 -16.28 50.09 -16.19
CA MET A 397 -16.40 49.90 -17.64
C MET A 397 -17.21 48.64 -18.00
N LEU A 398 -17.42 47.72 -17.05
CA LEU A 398 -18.28 46.55 -17.21
C LEU A 398 -19.73 46.80 -16.76
N ALA A 399 -20.08 48.01 -16.30
CA ALA A 399 -21.39 48.34 -15.76
C ALA A 399 -22.56 48.19 -16.76
N SER A 400 -22.26 48.11 -18.06
CA SER A 400 -23.22 47.86 -19.13
C SER A 400 -23.34 46.38 -19.55
N VAL A 401 -22.46 45.49 -19.04
CA VAL A 401 -22.43 44.05 -19.35
C VAL A 401 -23.42 43.29 -18.46
N GLU A 402 -24.04 42.22 -18.98
CA GLU A 402 -24.96 41.36 -18.20
C GLU A 402 -24.31 40.90 -16.87
N PRO A 403 -25.04 40.90 -15.73
CA PRO A 403 -24.46 40.60 -14.41
C PRO A 403 -23.69 39.28 -14.31
N SER A 404 -24.17 38.21 -14.95
CA SER A 404 -23.55 36.88 -14.94
C SER A 404 -22.17 36.89 -15.63
N ILE A 405 -22.09 37.54 -16.78
CA ILE A 405 -20.87 37.69 -17.59
C ILE A 405 -19.91 38.68 -16.93
N ARG A 406 -20.45 39.77 -16.37
CA ARG A 406 -19.68 40.75 -15.59
C ARG A 406 -18.95 40.07 -14.44
N GLN A 407 -19.65 39.27 -13.64
CA GLN A 407 -19.06 38.59 -12.50
C GLN A 407 -17.90 37.67 -12.93
N ALA A 408 -18.08 36.87 -13.98
CA ALA A 408 -17.03 35.99 -14.48
C ALA A 408 -15.82 36.77 -15.02
N LEU A 409 -16.05 37.89 -15.72
CA LEU A 409 -14.97 38.76 -16.19
C LEU A 409 -14.25 39.45 -15.03
N GLU A 410 -14.97 39.91 -14.01
CA GLU A 410 -14.40 40.52 -12.80
C GLU A 410 -13.51 39.51 -12.05
N GLU A 411 -13.93 38.26 -11.88
CA GLU A 411 -13.12 37.19 -11.25
C GLU A 411 -11.82 36.90 -12.02
N GLN A 412 -11.87 36.89 -13.36
CA GLN A 412 -10.68 36.70 -14.18
C GLN A 412 -9.74 37.92 -14.15
N LEU A 413 -10.29 39.13 -14.18
CA LEU A 413 -9.52 40.38 -14.04
C LEU A 413 -8.86 40.47 -12.67
N ASP A 414 -9.54 40.03 -11.61
CA ASP A 414 -8.99 39.98 -10.25
C ASP A 414 -7.82 38.99 -10.17
N THR A 415 -7.95 37.80 -10.78
CA THR A 415 -6.87 36.80 -10.89
C THR A 415 -5.63 37.35 -11.62
N LEU A 416 -5.84 38.02 -12.76
CA LEU A 416 -4.75 38.63 -13.54
C LEU A 416 -4.09 39.78 -12.78
N THR A 417 -4.88 40.55 -12.03
CA THR A 417 -4.38 41.67 -11.20
C THR A 417 -3.49 41.15 -10.07
N VAL A 418 -3.89 40.08 -9.40
CA VAL A 418 -3.06 39.41 -8.37
C VAL A 418 -1.74 38.91 -8.96
N LYS A 419 -1.77 38.24 -10.12
CA LYS A 419 -0.56 37.76 -10.80
C LYS A 419 0.39 38.91 -11.18
N TYR A 420 -0.16 40.00 -11.73
CA TYR A 420 0.61 41.19 -12.06
C TYR A 420 1.29 41.80 -10.82
N ASN A 421 0.54 41.98 -9.72
CA ASN A 421 1.06 42.55 -8.48
C ASN A 421 2.15 41.68 -7.85
N ASN A 422 1.97 40.36 -7.85
CA ASN A 422 2.97 39.41 -7.36
C ASN A 422 4.26 39.49 -8.20
N LYS A 423 4.15 39.58 -9.53
CA LYS A 423 5.32 39.73 -10.40
C LYS A 423 6.06 41.03 -10.15
N LEU A 424 5.34 42.14 -9.95
CA LEU A 424 5.92 43.44 -9.64
C LEU A 424 6.65 43.41 -8.29
N ALA A 425 6.07 42.74 -7.27
CA ALA A 425 6.70 42.55 -5.97
C ALA A 425 7.99 41.72 -6.04
N LEU A 426 7.99 40.63 -6.82
CA LEU A 426 9.18 39.81 -7.05
C LEU A 426 10.29 40.60 -7.77
N LEU A 427 9.95 41.31 -8.84
CA LEU A 427 10.92 42.15 -9.56
C LEU A 427 11.54 43.23 -8.66
N LYS A 428 10.75 43.80 -7.73
CA LYS A 428 11.25 44.74 -6.74
C LYS A 428 12.24 44.07 -5.76
N ALA A 429 11.88 42.89 -5.26
CA ALA A 429 12.76 42.12 -4.37
C ALA A 429 14.07 41.71 -5.04
N ASP A 430 14.04 41.33 -6.33
CA ASP A 430 15.23 41.02 -7.13
C ASP A 430 16.13 42.25 -7.29
N VAL A 431 15.56 43.42 -7.60
CA VAL A 431 16.29 44.69 -7.66
C VAL A 431 16.98 45.00 -6.33
N ASP A 432 16.28 44.82 -5.21
CA ASP A 432 16.82 45.08 -3.87
C ASP A 432 17.93 44.06 -3.50
N SER A 433 17.75 42.79 -3.86
CA SER A 433 18.75 41.73 -3.66
C SER A 433 20.04 41.97 -4.46
N VAL A 434 19.94 42.38 -5.74
CA VAL A 434 21.11 42.68 -6.57
C VAL A 434 21.84 43.92 -6.05
N LYS A 435 21.11 44.97 -5.62
CA LYS A 435 21.72 46.15 -4.96
C LYS A 435 22.48 45.75 -3.69
N GLN A 436 21.91 44.85 -2.89
CA GLN A 436 22.55 44.36 -1.67
C GLN A 436 23.81 43.55 -1.98
N ARG A 437 23.78 42.66 -2.99
CA ARG A 437 24.97 41.93 -3.45
C ARG A 437 26.09 42.84 -3.96
N ILE A 438 25.76 43.93 -4.67
CA ILE A 438 26.74 44.92 -5.12
C ILE A 438 27.39 45.63 -3.92
N ASN A 439 26.62 45.92 -2.87
CA ASN A 439 27.13 46.56 -1.66
C ASN A 439 27.96 45.62 -0.77
N ASP A 440 27.57 44.34 -0.68
CA ASP A 440 28.16 43.36 0.25
C ASP A 440 29.50 42.80 -0.24
N TYR A 441 29.79 42.86 -1.54
CA TYR A 441 30.99 42.25 -2.09
C TYR A 441 32.05 43.24 -2.64
N LYS A 442 33.31 43.06 -2.19
CA LYS A 442 34.51 43.53 -2.90
C LYS A 442 34.82 42.62 -4.10
N LEU A 443 33.91 42.55 -5.08
CA LEU A 443 34.07 41.73 -6.28
C LEU A 443 35.16 42.28 -7.21
N ASN A 444 35.71 41.39 -8.04
CA ASN A 444 36.63 41.75 -9.11
C ASN A 444 35.86 42.52 -10.19
N ALA A 445 36.52 43.44 -10.92
CA ALA A 445 35.87 44.38 -11.84
C ALA A 445 34.96 43.74 -12.91
N LEU A 446 35.18 42.47 -13.27
CA LEU A 446 34.35 41.75 -14.24
C LEU A 446 32.98 41.36 -13.65
N ASP A 447 32.95 40.90 -12.40
CA ASP A 447 31.72 40.47 -11.72
C ASP A 447 30.87 41.66 -11.29
N THR A 448 31.50 42.78 -10.91
CA THR A 448 30.81 44.04 -10.64
C THR A 448 30.09 44.55 -11.89
N LYS A 449 30.76 44.51 -13.06
CA LYS A 449 30.16 44.95 -14.32
C LYS A 449 28.98 44.07 -14.73
N MET A 450 29.09 42.75 -14.59
CA MET A 450 27.98 41.83 -14.88
C MET A 450 26.79 42.06 -13.93
N ALA A 451 27.05 42.28 -12.63
CA ALA A 451 26.01 42.58 -11.65
C ALA A 451 25.35 43.96 -11.89
N GLU A 452 26.12 44.97 -12.32
CA GLU A 452 25.61 46.28 -12.73
C GLU A 452 24.73 46.20 -13.99
N GLU A 453 25.14 45.42 -14.99
CA GLU A 453 24.36 45.17 -16.21
C GLU A 453 23.04 44.42 -15.90
N ASP A 454 23.08 43.42 -15.02
CA ASP A 454 21.89 42.70 -14.55
C ASP A 454 20.96 43.60 -13.72
N LEU A 455 21.52 44.47 -12.87
CA LEU A 455 20.76 45.47 -12.12
C LEU A 455 20.08 46.46 -13.07
N GLU A 456 20.80 47.00 -14.06
CA GLU A 456 20.26 47.96 -15.02
C GLU A 456 19.14 47.32 -15.86
N ARG A 457 19.31 46.06 -16.27
CA ARG A 457 18.29 45.30 -17.01
C ARG A 457 17.04 45.04 -16.17
N THR A 458 17.21 44.63 -14.92
CA THR A 458 16.10 44.30 -14.02
C THR A 458 15.35 45.56 -13.59
N GLN A 459 16.08 46.64 -13.27
CA GLN A 459 15.52 47.96 -12.95
C GLN A 459 14.74 48.54 -14.15
N LYS A 460 15.27 48.48 -15.38
CA LYS A 460 14.53 48.90 -16.59
C LYS A 460 13.24 48.11 -16.79
N THR A 461 13.24 46.82 -16.46
CA THR A 461 12.05 45.96 -16.58
C THR A 461 11.01 46.29 -15.51
N TYR A 462 11.45 46.50 -14.26
CA TYR A 462 10.61 46.97 -13.17
C TYR A 462 10.02 48.35 -13.47
N ASP A 463 10.83 49.33 -13.88
CA ASP A 463 10.39 50.69 -14.20
C ASP A 463 9.41 50.72 -15.39
N LYS A 464 9.62 49.84 -16.39
CA LYS A 464 8.70 49.66 -17.52
C LYS A 464 7.32 49.14 -17.09
N TYR A 465 7.24 48.27 -16.09
CA TYR A 465 5.96 47.82 -15.55
C TYR A 465 5.36 48.83 -14.56
N ALA A 466 6.19 49.52 -13.78
CA ALA A 466 5.74 50.49 -12.78
C ALA A 466 5.21 51.81 -13.38
N ALA A 467 5.67 52.20 -14.58
CA ALA A 467 5.22 53.42 -15.26
C ALA A 467 3.82 53.27 -15.90
N GLU A 468 2.83 53.91 -15.27
CA GLU A 468 1.44 54.24 -15.69
C GLU A 468 0.79 53.50 -16.88
N GLY A 469 -0.29 52.76 -16.59
CA GLY A 469 -1.39 52.37 -17.50
C GLY A 469 -1.08 51.41 -18.64
N LYS A 470 0.19 51.31 -19.08
CA LYS A 470 0.66 50.43 -20.15
C LYS A 470 1.38 49.19 -19.62
N GLY A 471 1.81 49.20 -18.36
CA GLY A 471 2.53 48.10 -17.70
C GLY A 471 1.76 46.78 -17.68
N GLN A 472 0.43 46.80 -17.45
CA GLN A 472 -0.40 45.59 -17.42
C GLN A 472 -0.56 44.93 -18.80
N ALA A 473 -0.79 45.71 -19.85
CA ALA A 473 -0.86 45.20 -21.22
C ALA A 473 0.50 44.64 -21.69
N GLN A 474 1.59 45.27 -21.26
CA GLN A 474 2.95 44.79 -21.53
C GLN A 474 3.28 43.51 -20.77
N PHE A 475 2.83 43.38 -19.51
CA PHE A 475 2.98 42.17 -18.70
C PHE A 475 2.29 40.98 -19.35
N LEU A 476 1.06 41.18 -19.85
CA LEU A 476 0.35 40.15 -20.60
C LEU A 476 1.12 39.72 -21.86
N ASP A 477 1.72 40.67 -22.60
CA ASP A 477 2.52 40.38 -23.80
C ASP A 477 3.79 39.57 -23.45
N ASP A 478 4.48 39.94 -22.38
CA ASP A 478 5.72 39.29 -21.96
C ASP A 478 5.46 37.91 -21.34
N GLU A 479 4.35 37.71 -20.63
CA GLU A 479 3.97 36.42 -20.06
C GLU A 479 3.53 35.44 -21.16
N LEU A 480 2.74 35.91 -22.13
CA LEU A 480 2.35 35.11 -23.30
C LEU A 480 3.58 34.70 -24.13
N ARG A 481 4.55 35.60 -24.35
CA ARG A 481 5.82 35.26 -25.03
C ARG A 481 6.69 34.31 -24.21
N THR A 482 6.66 34.41 -22.89
CA THR A 482 7.41 33.51 -22.00
C THR A 482 6.84 32.10 -22.07
N HIS A 483 5.50 31.97 -22.09
CA HIS A 483 4.83 30.70 -22.35
C HIS A 483 5.18 30.14 -23.73
N GLU A 484 5.16 30.96 -24.78
CA GLU A 484 5.51 30.55 -26.14
C GLU A 484 6.98 30.09 -26.27
N ARG A 485 7.93 30.77 -25.59
CA ARG A 485 9.33 30.36 -25.54
C ARG A 485 9.55 29.06 -24.76
N LYS A 486 8.84 28.88 -23.64
CA LYS A 486 8.86 27.64 -22.86
C LYS A 486 8.32 26.48 -23.69
N GLU A 487 7.22 26.69 -24.41
CA GLU A 487 6.64 25.69 -25.33
C GLU A 487 7.60 25.34 -26.48
N ASN A 488 8.25 26.33 -27.09
CA ASN A 488 9.22 26.09 -28.16
C ASN A 488 10.49 25.38 -27.66
N ARG A 489 10.95 25.66 -26.44
CA ARG A 489 12.04 24.90 -25.78
C ARG A 489 11.62 23.47 -25.48
N LEU A 490 10.39 23.26 -25.01
CA LEU A 490 9.79 21.93 -24.80
C LEU A 490 9.71 21.14 -26.11
N ARG A 491 9.31 21.77 -27.23
CA ARG A 491 9.31 21.16 -28.57
C ARG A 491 10.73 20.74 -29.02
N ALA A 492 11.74 21.55 -28.70
CA ALA A 492 13.14 21.26 -29.04
C ALA A 492 13.75 20.15 -28.16
N ALA A 493 13.52 20.17 -26.84
CA ALA A 493 14.04 19.17 -25.89
C ALA A 493 13.40 17.79 -26.11
N LEU A 494 12.12 17.73 -26.49
CA LEU A 494 11.42 16.50 -26.84
C LEU A 494 11.91 15.87 -28.16
N ALA A 495 12.59 16.63 -29.01
CA ALA A 495 13.18 16.13 -30.26
C ALA A 495 14.62 15.59 -30.06
N SER A 496 15.28 15.86 -28.92
CA SER A 496 16.71 15.57 -28.71
C SER A 496 17.02 14.38 -27.77
N SER A 497 16.04 13.55 -27.42
CA SER A 497 16.21 12.26 -26.69
C SER A 497 16.90 12.28 -25.30
N ASN A 498 17.24 13.45 -24.73
CA ASN A 498 17.81 13.52 -23.38
C ASN A 498 16.81 14.17 -22.41
N VAL A 499 16.13 13.34 -21.63
CA VAL A 499 15.03 13.73 -20.70
C VAL A 499 15.57 14.18 -19.33
N ASP A 500 16.86 13.92 -19.07
CA ASP A 500 17.50 14.14 -17.76
C ASP A 500 17.83 15.61 -17.45
N ASP A 501 17.68 16.53 -18.42
CA ASP A 501 17.95 17.97 -18.26
C ASP A 501 16.70 18.80 -17.86
N VAL A 502 15.58 18.15 -17.53
CA VAL A 502 14.29 18.82 -17.28
C VAL A 502 14.06 19.03 -15.78
N SER A 503 13.84 20.27 -15.34
CA SER A 503 13.63 20.62 -13.92
C SER A 503 12.27 20.16 -13.37
N ASN A 504 12.14 20.06 -12.04
CA ASN A 504 10.91 19.59 -11.37
C ASN A 504 9.66 20.46 -11.66
N ASP A 505 9.84 21.77 -11.87
CA ASP A 505 8.74 22.67 -12.28
C ASP A 505 8.30 22.41 -13.73
N GLU A 506 9.24 22.02 -14.60
CA GLU A 506 8.95 21.59 -15.98
C GLU A 506 8.31 20.19 -16.00
N LEU A 507 8.62 19.33 -15.01
CA LEU A 507 7.96 18.02 -14.83
C LEU A 507 6.52 18.15 -14.31
N ASN A 508 6.19 19.16 -13.49
CA ASN A 508 4.81 19.47 -13.12
C ASN A 508 3.98 19.95 -14.33
N ILE A 509 4.59 20.76 -15.20
CA ILE A 509 4.00 21.13 -16.50
C ILE A 509 3.90 19.90 -17.43
N ILE A 510 4.82 18.93 -17.35
CA ILE A 510 4.69 17.62 -18.01
C ILE A 510 3.56 16.79 -17.41
N GLY A 511 3.27 16.87 -16.11
CA GLY A 511 2.12 16.23 -15.47
C GLY A 511 0.79 16.73 -16.06
N GLU A 512 0.68 18.04 -16.29
CA GLU A 512 -0.46 18.67 -16.96
C GLU A 512 -0.44 18.43 -18.49
N SER A 513 0.74 18.34 -19.11
CA SER A 513 0.92 18.06 -20.54
C SER A 513 0.88 16.57 -20.89
N LYS A 514 0.95 15.63 -19.94
CA LYS A 514 0.77 14.19 -20.19
C LYS A 514 -0.69 13.88 -20.53
N ALA A 515 -1.62 14.66 -19.96
CA ALA A 515 -3.01 14.73 -20.40
C ALA A 515 -3.14 15.30 -21.83
N PHE A 516 -2.21 16.16 -22.26
CA PHE A 516 -2.18 16.78 -23.60
C PHE A 516 -1.49 15.91 -24.67
N LYS A 517 -0.50 15.09 -24.32
CA LYS A 517 0.11 14.08 -25.22
C LYS A 517 -0.81 12.89 -25.47
N ASN A 518 -1.56 12.46 -24.46
CA ASN A 518 -2.66 11.51 -24.65
C ASN A 518 -3.84 12.13 -25.42
N ALA A 519 -3.87 13.45 -25.61
CA ALA A 519 -4.82 14.09 -26.52
C ALA A 519 -4.26 14.15 -27.95
N PHE A 520 -2.97 14.47 -28.18
CA PHE A 520 -2.41 14.69 -29.52
C PHE A 520 -1.99 13.42 -30.30
N ALA A 521 -1.46 12.40 -29.63
CA ALA A 521 -1.21 11.10 -30.27
C ALA A 521 -2.55 10.43 -30.62
N THR A 522 -3.50 10.54 -29.70
CA THR A 522 -4.90 10.20 -29.93
C THR A 522 -5.51 11.10 -30.99
N GLU A 523 -5.16 12.38 -31.13
CA GLU A 523 -5.74 13.29 -32.16
C GLU A 523 -5.25 12.97 -33.57
N ALA A 524 -4.00 12.53 -33.76
CA ALA A 524 -3.53 12.08 -35.08
C ALA A 524 -4.12 10.72 -35.48
N GLU A 525 -4.25 9.79 -34.53
CA GLU A 525 -4.94 8.50 -34.72
C GLU A 525 -6.46 8.70 -34.84
N TYR A 526 -7.04 9.63 -34.09
CA TYR A 526 -8.44 10.06 -34.12
C TYR A 526 -8.75 10.81 -35.42
N ASN A 527 -7.87 11.67 -35.94
CA ASN A 527 -8.11 12.34 -37.22
C ASN A 527 -8.00 11.37 -38.41
N ALA A 528 -7.16 10.33 -38.31
CA ALA A 528 -7.14 9.23 -39.27
C ALA A 528 -8.38 8.32 -39.16
N PHE A 529 -8.90 8.15 -37.94
CA PHE A 529 -10.12 7.38 -37.60
C PHE A 529 -11.43 8.15 -37.87
N MET A 530 -11.40 9.49 -37.82
CA MET A 530 -12.54 10.40 -38.10
C MET A 530 -12.75 10.64 -39.60
N ALA A 531 -11.75 10.36 -40.43
CA ALA A 531 -11.86 10.46 -41.88
C ALA A 531 -12.83 9.43 -42.51
N ASP A 532 -13.18 8.37 -41.77
CA ASP A 532 -14.07 7.28 -42.21
C ASP A 532 -15.56 7.47 -41.81
N GLY A 533 -15.94 8.64 -41.27
CA GLY A 533 -17.35 9.06 -41.13
C GLY A 533 -18.18 8.35 -40.05
N PHE A 534 -17.61 7.41 -39.28
CA PHE A 534 -18.37 6.61 -38.30
C PHE A 534 -18.56 7.28 -36.91
N LEU A 535 -17.85 8.38 -36.62
CA LEU A 535 -17.85 9.02 -35.28
C LEU A 535 -18.25 10.50 -35.24
N GLU A 536 -18.65 11.10 -36.36
CA GLU A 536 -19.25 12.44 -36.34
C GLU A 536 -20.49 12.48 -35.42
N ASP A 537 -21.27 11.40 -35.37
CA ASP A 537 -22.44 11.26 -34.48
C ASP A 537 -22.10 11.07 -32.97
N LYS A 538 -20.85 10.79 -32.60
CA LYS A 538 -20.45 10.42 -31.22
C LYS A 538 -19.53 11.45 -30.54
N ARG A 539 -19.18 12.53 -31.25
CA ARG A 539 -18.23 13.54 -30.75
C ARG A 539 -18.81 14.39 -29.62
N GLU A 540 -20.12 14.69 -29.67
CA GLU A 540 -20.83 15.31 -28.54
C GLU A 540 -20.83 14.40 -27.32
N ASP A 541 -21.04 13.09 -27.49
CA ASP A 541 -21.01 12.11 -26.40
C ASP A 541 -19.64 12.05 -25.71
N ILE A 542 -18.54 12.12 -26.47
CA ILE A 542 -17.17 12.10 -25.94
C ILE A 542 -16.84 13.42 -25.23
N GLY A 543 -17.18 14.57 -25.82
CA GLY A 543 -16.98 15.88 -25.21
C GLY A 543 -17.81 16.08 -23.94
N PHE A 544 -19.06 15.61 -23.96
CA PHE A 544 -19.91 15.53 -22.78
C PHE A 544 -19.32 14.60 -21.73
N GLY A 545 -18.82 13.43 -22.14
CA GLY A 545 -18.11 12.49 -21.28
C GLY A 545 -16.92 13.12 -20.57
N LEU A 546 -16.01 13.78 -21.30
CA LEU A 546 -14.83 14.43 -20.71
C LEU A 546 -15.20 15.57 -19.74
N ASN A 547 -16.18 16.41 -20.08
CA ASN A 547 -16.67 17.46 -19.18
C ASN A 547 -17.36 16.86 -17.94
N PHE A 548 -18.14 15.80 -18.12
CA PHE A 548 -18.77 15.06 -17.05
C PHE A 548 -17.72 14.47 -16.09
N PHE A 549 -16.71 13.77 -16.62
CA PHE A 549 -15.64 13.19 -15.82
C PHE A 549 -14.79 14.27 -15.13
N GLY A 550 -14.47 15.37 -15.81
CA GLY A 550 -13.75 16.50 -15.19
C GLY A 550 -14.54 17.14 -14.05
N LYS A 551 -15.85 17.39 -14.23
CA LYS A 551 -16.72 17.91 -13.16
C LYS A 551 -16.90 16.90 -12.02
N MET A 552 -17.03 15.61 -12.34
CA MET A 552 -17.10 14.54 -11.35
C MET A 552 -15.81 14.46 -10.54
N GLU A 553 -14.66 14.53 -11.18
CA GLU A 553 -13.36 14.52 -10.53
C GLU A 553 -13.16 15.75 -9.65
N ALA A 554 -13.56 16.94 -10.10
CA ALA A 554 -13.53 18.16 -9.29
C ALA A 554 -14.41 18.04 -8.04
N ARG A 555 -15.65 17.53 -8.19
CA ARG A 555 -16.56 17.29 -7.04
C ARG A 555 -16.01 16.23 -6.09
N LEU A 556 -15.42 15.16 -6.62
CA LEU A 556 -14.76 14.14 -5.81
C LEU A 556 -13.59 14.76 -5.04
N ASN A 557 -12.74 15.57 -5.69
CA ASN A 557 -11.66 16.30 -5.03
C ASN A 557 -12.17 17.19 -3.90
N GLU A 558 -13.23 17.96 -4.12
CA GLU A 558 -13.84 18.81 -3.09
C GLU A 558 -14.41 17.99 -1.93
N SER A 559 -15.09 16.87 -2.23
CA SER A 559 -15.60 15.95 -1.20
C SER A 559 -14.49 15.27 -0.41
N PHE A 560 -13.38 14.90 -1.06
CA PHE A 560 -12.22 14.33 -0.38
C PHE A 560 -11.49 15.36 0.49
N ALA A 561 -11.34 16.59 0.02
CA ALA A 561 -10.76 17.67 0.80
C ALA A 561 -11.60 17.95 2.06
N ARG A 562 -12.93 18.03 1.93
CA ARG A 562 -13.85 18.15 3.07
C ARG A 562 -13.76 16.96 4.02
N ALA A 563 -13.74 15.74 3.49
CA ALA A 563 -13.61 14.53 4.32
C ALA A 563 -12.24 14.48 5.04
N ALA A 564 -11.17 14.96 4.41
CA ALA A 564 -9.85 15.06 5.01
C ALA A 564 -9.81 16.13 6.11
N GLU A 565 -10.52 17.26 5.93
CA GLU A 565 -10.70 18.28 6.95
C GLU A 565 -11.51 17.75 8.14
N ASP A 566 -12.64 17.09 7.90
CA ASP A 566 -13.45 16.45 8.93
C ASP A 566 -12.65 15.40 9.70
N LEU A 567 -11.88 14.58 8.98
CA LEU A 567 -10.97 13.62 9.56
C LEU A 567 -9.87 14.30 10.38
N GLN A 568 -9.27 15.39 9.88
CA GLN A 568 -8.28 16.15 10.63
C GLN A 568 -8.88 16.67 11.95
N ASN A 569 -10.12 17.17 11.92
CA ASN A 569 -10.81 17.63 13.13
C ASN A 569 -11.05 16.49 14.13
N GLN A 570 -11.44 15.31 13.64
CA GLN A 570 -11.58 14.10 14.48
C GLN A 570 -10.22 13.66 15.05
N VAL A 571 -9.18 13.65 14.23
CA VAL A 571 -7.81 13.33 14.65
C VAL A 571 -7.35 14.32 15.70
N ASN A 572 -7.52 15.61 15.52
CA ASN A 572 -7.17 16.61 16.52
C ASN A 572 -7.89 16.35 17.85
N SER A 573 -9.19 16.03 17.81
CA SER A 573 -9.93 15.64 19.01
C SER A 573 -9.42 14.34 19.65
N MET A 574 -8.93 13.37 18.88
CA MET A 574 -8.31 12.16 19.40
C MET A 574 -6.93 12.45 20.00
N LEU A 575 -6.11 13.26 19.32
CA LEU A 575 -4.76 13.61 19.73
C LEU A 575 -4.75 14.33 21.07
N GLU A 576 -5.73 15.19 21.38
CA GLU A 576 -5.82 15.83 22.70
C GLU A 576 -6.09 14.83 23.84
N ASN A 577 -6.65 13.65 23.54
CA ASN A 577 -6.86 12.58 24.52
C ASN A 577 -5.72 11.56 24.55
N VAL A 578 -5.04 11.36 23.40
CA VAL A 578 -3.99 10.34 23.24
C VAL A 578 -2.62 10.90 23.60
N PHE A 579 -2.29 12.09 23.11
CA PHE A 579 -1.05 12.76 23.42
C PHE A 579 -1.30 13.67 24.62
N PRO A 580 -0.55 13.50 25.72
CA PRO A 580 -0.69 14.36 26.86
C PRO A 580 -0.47 15.83 26.44
N PRO A 581 -1.19 16.79 27.06
CA PRO A 581 -0.98 18.20 26.77
C PRO A 581 0.49 18.53 27.00
N ALA A 582 1.11 19.21 26.02
CA ALA A 582 2.50 19.59 26.12
C ALA A 582 2.66 20.45 27.37
N LYS A 583 3.38 19.92 28.37
CA LYS A 583 3.81 20.73 29.50
C LYS A 583 5.07 21.44 29.10
N GLU A 584 5.19 22.70 29.50
CA GLU A 584 6.48 23.35 29.45
C GLU A 584 7.50 22.44 30.14
N PRO A 585 8.59 22.06 29.45
CA PRO A 585 9.57 21.18 30.04
C PRO A 585 10.11 21.85 31.30
N LYS A 586 10.00 21.14 32.44
CA LYS A 586 10.52 21.64 33.70
C LYS A 586 12.02 21.85 33.51
N LYS A 587 12.47 23.11 33.57
CA LYS A 587 13.90 23.42 33.66
C LYS A 587 14.38 23.02 35.03
N PHE A 588 15.38 22.15 35.11
CA PHE A 588 15.93 21.76 36.40
C PHE A 588 17.04 22.73 36.78
N THR A 589 16.95 23.30 37.97
CA THR A 589 18.10 23.93 38.60
C THR A 589 19.12 22.86 38.99
N LEU A 590 20.40 23.23 39.11
CA LEU A 590 21.44 22.27 39.49
C LEU A 590 21.15 21.58 40.83
N GLU A 591 20.57 22.29 41.80
CA GLU A 591 20.16 21.72 43.10
C GLU A 591 18.99 20.74 42.99
N GLU A 592 18.05 20.98 42.08
CA GLU A 592 16.98 20.00 41.83
C GLU A 592 17.52 18.76 41.13
N MET A 593 18.48 18.90 40.20
CA MET A 593 19.11 17.76 39.54
C MET A 593 19.85 16.86 40.53
N LYS A 594 20.52 17.43 41.53
CA LYS A 594 21.19 16.66 42.60
C LYS A 594 20.27 15.65 43.26
N ASN A 595 19.03 16.06 43.53
CA ASN A 595 18.06 15.24 44.25
C ASN A 595 17.16 14.39 43.32
N ALA A 596 17.10 14.71 42.02
CA ALA A 596 16.28 13.98 41.07
C ALA A 596 16.91 12.63 40.66
N PRO A 597 16.17 11.51 40.71
CA PRO A 597 16.61 10.26 40.13
C PRO A 597 16.67 10.36 38.59
N LEU A 598 17.45 9.48 37.97
CA LEU A 598 17.77 9.56 36.55
C LEU A 598 16.53 9.46 35.64
N ASN A 599 15.56 8.62 36.01
CA ASN A 599 14.27 8.50 35.33
C ASN A 599 13.47 9.81 35.34
N GLN A 600 13.55 10.61 36.41
CA GLN A 600 12.91 11.92 36.48
C GLN A 600 13.58 12.93 35.54
N LEU A 601 14.90 12.83 35.34
CA LEU A 601 15.66 13.71 34.43
C LEU A 601 15.43 13.37 32.95
N ILE A 602 15.24 12.09 32.63
CA ILE A 602 14.75 11.66 31.31
C ILE A 602 13.35 12.26 31.03
N GLY A 603 12.57 12.49 32.08
CA GLY A 603 11.23 13.07 32.00
C GLY A 603 10.21 12.10 31.42
N SER A 604 8.95 12.50 31.49
CA SER A 604 7.81 11.72 31.02
C SER A 604 7.54 11.92 29.53
N ALA A 605 6.63 11.11 29.01
CA ALA A 605 6.24 11.11 27.61
C ALA A 605 5.75 12.51 27.14
N ASP A 606 5.01 13.25 27.99
CA ASP A 606 4.54 14.61 27.72
C ASP A 606 5.63 15.67 27.50
N GLN A 607 6.88 15.34 27.82
CA GLN A 607 8.05 16.19 27.64
C GLN A 607 8.97 15.68 26.50
N ASP A 608 8.58 14.64 25.77
CA ASP A 608 9.39 14.04 24.71
C ASP A 608 9.24 14.81 23.39
N THR A 609 10.36 15.34 22.89
CA THR A 609 10.35 16.23 21.70
C THR A 609 10.00 15.49 20.42
N GLN A 610 10.34 14.19 20.31
CA GLN A 610 9.93 13.36 19.19
C GLN A 610 8.43 13.09 19.22
N MET A 611 7.84 12.86 20.40
CA MET A 611 6.39 12.75 20.51
C MET A 611 5.68 14.07 20.21
N GLN A 612 6.25 15.21 20.59
CA GLN A 612 5.72 16.52 20.23
C GLN A 612 5.78 16.75 18.71
N LEU A 613 6.87 16.33 18.05
CA LEU A 613 6.98 16.35 16.58
C LEU A 613 5.88 15.51 15.95
N MET A 614 5.62 14.31 16.48
CA MET A 614 4.56 13.45 15.98
C MET A 614 3.16 14.00 16.22
N LYS A 615 2.91 14.61 17.38
CA LYS A 615 1.64 15.31 17.66
C LYS A 615 1.44 16.44 16.65
N ALA A 616 2.43 17.34 16.51
CA ALA A 616 2.35 18.48 15.61
C ALA A 616 2.18 18.04 14.14
N ALA A 617 2.93 17.03 13.70
CA ALA A 617 2.78 16.47 12.35
C ALA A 617 1.37 15.93 12.14
N LEU A 618 0.85 15.08 13.04
CA LEU A 618 -0.50 14.51 12.94
C LEU A 618 -1.60 15.57 12.99
N GLN A 619 -1.39 16.72 13.66
CA GLN A 619 -2.36 17.82 13.75
C GLN A 619 -2.59 18.58 12.43
N MET A 620 -1.67 18.43 11.49
CA MET A 620 -1.75 19.08 10.18
C MET A 620 -1.68 18.09 9.00
N TYR A 621 -1.32 16.82 9.26
CA TYR A 621 -1.02 15.83 8.22
C TYR A 621 -2.17 15.61 7.23
N PHE A 622 -3.38 15.33 7.68
CA PHE A 622 -4.48 15.02 6.77
C PHE A 622 -4.90 16.24 5.95
N ARG A 623 -4.94 17.42 6.57
CA ARG A 623 -5.31 18.68 5.91
C ARG A 623 -4.29 19.12 4.88
N ASP A 624 -3.00 19.05 5.21
CA ASP A 624 -1.93 19.67 4.40
C ASP A 624 -1.31 18.71 3.38
N MET A 625 -1.61 17.42 3.46
CA MET A 625 -1.25 16.48 2.41
C MET A 625 -2.04 16.74 1.13
N PRO A 626 -1.44 16.55 -0.06
CA PRO A 626 -2.14 16.70 -1.34
C PRO A 626 -3.36 15.79 -1.47
N VAL A 627 -4.35 16.20 -2.26
CA VAL A 627 -5.63 15.49 -2.44
C VAL A 627 -5.46 14.01 -2.85
N MET A 628 -4.43 13.69 -3.65
CA MET A 628 -4.14 12.31 -4.02
C MET A 628 -3.72 11.43 -2.82
N ASP A 629 -2.99 11.99 -1.87
CA ASP A 629 -2.54 11.29 -0.66
C ASP A 629 -3.67 11.22 0.38
N GLN A 630 -4.48 12.27 0.48
CA GLN A 630 -5.74 12.26 1.25
C GLN A 630 -6.66 11.12 0.79
N ARG A 631 -6.84 10.97 -0.54
CA ARG A 631 -7.58 9.86 -1.13
C ARG A 631 -6.97 8.52 -0.75
N ALA A 632 -5.64 8.38 -0.78
CA ALA A 632 -4.98 7.12 -0.42
C ALA A 632 -5.21 6.74 1.06
N MET A 633 -5.16 7.72 1.97
CA MET A 633 -5.45 7.53 3.40
C MET A 633 -6.90 7.15 3.65
N LEU A 634 -7.86 7.85 3.03
CA LEU A 634 -9.29 7.53 3.14
C LEU A 634 -9.63 6.18 2.51
N ALA A 635 -9.00 5.84 1.38
CA ALA A 635 -9.12 4.53 0.75
C ALA A 635 -8.52 3.42 1.61
N ALA A 636 -7.45 3.69 2.38
CA ALA A 636 -6.92 2.74 3.35
C ALA A 636 -7.87 2.59 4.54
N GLY A 637 -8.39 3.70 5.07
CA GLY A 637 -9.40 3.70 6.13
C GLY A 637 -10.62 2.85 5.77
N THR A 638 -11.18 3.04 4.58
CA THR A 638 -12.32 2.25 4.09
C THR A 638 -12.00 0.77 3.86
N ARG A 639 -10.78 0.44 3.42
CA ARG A 639 -10.36 -0.96 3.20
C ARG A 639 -10.05 -1.73 4.47
N TYR A 640 -9.40 -1.07 5.44
CA TYR A 640 -8.87 -1.74 6.63
C TYR A 640 -9.72 -1.53 7.88
N CYS A 641 -10.62 -0.55 7.89
CA CYS A 641 -11.62 -0.45 8.94
C CYS A 641 -12.75 -1.44 8.63
N VAL A 642 -12.81 -2.56 9.34
CA VAL A 642 -13.92 -3.51 9.26
C VAL A 642 -15.23 -2.76 9.57
N HIS A 643 -16.25 -2.82 8.71
CA HIS A 643 -17.52 -2.09 8.89
C HIS A 643 -18.42 -2.66 10.01
N ALA A 644 -17.86 -3.26 11.06
CA ALA A 644 -18.64 -3.67 12.22
C ALA A 644 -19.14 -2.42 12.98
N GLU A 645 -20.41 -2.39 13.35
CA GLU A 645 -20.90 -1.39 14.30
C GLU A 645 -20.07 -1.50 15.59
N GLY A 646 -19.49 -0.38 16.03
CA GLY A 646 -18.67 -0.32 17.25
C GLY A 646 -17.15 -0.35 17.09
N VAL A 647 -16.59 -0.27 15.87
CA VAL A 647 -15.12 -0.12 15.72
C VAL A 647 -14.62 1.15 16.41
N SER A 648 -13.61 0.99 17.26
CA SER A 648 -13.02 2.08 18.03
C SER A 648 -12.36 3.13 17.15
N GLN A 649 -12.27 4.35 17.67
CA GLN A 649 -11.64 5.46 16.95
C GLN A 649 -10.15 5.22 16.71
N GLY A 650 -9.46 4.55 17.64
CA GLY A 650 -8.07 4.12 17.44
C GLY A 650 -7.93 3.18 16.24
N ALA A 651 -8.78 2.15 16.13
CA ALA A 651 -8.73 1.22 15.00
C ALA A 651 -9.00 1.91 13.65
N LYS A 652 -9.92 2.89 13.60
CA LYS A 652 -10.15 3.73 12.42
C LYS A 652 -8.89 4.53 12.05
N LEU A 653 -8.26 5.17 13.03
CA LEU A 653 -7.04 5.93 12.83
C LEU A 653 -5.90 5.05 12.32
N GLY A 654 -5.70 3.87 12.91
CA GLY A 654 -4.71 2.90 12.45
C GLY A 654 -4.92 2.50 10.99
N ALA A 655 -6.17 2.17 10.62
CA ALA A 655 -6.54 1.81 9.25
C ALA A 655 -6.22 2.93 8.23
N ILE A 656 -6.48 4.18 8.61
CA ILE A 656 -6.19 5.36 7.80
C ILE A 656 -4.68 5.59 7.66
N LEU A 657 -3.92 5.47 8.75
CA LEU A 657 -2.47 5.66 8.77
C LEU A 657 -1.72 4.61 7.92
N LYS A 658 -2.34 3.46 7.62
CA LYS A 658 -1.81 2.51 6.62
C LYS A 658 -1.72 3.09 5.20
N GLY A 659 -2.51 4.12 4.89
CA GLY A 659 -2.46 4.85 3.62
C GLY A 659 -1.55 6.06 3.63
N ALA A 660 -0.96 6.40 4.79
CA ALA A 660 0.02 7.48 4.92
C ALA A 660 1.29 7.19 4.12
N GLY A 661 2.11 8.20 3.89
CA GLY A 661 3.40 8.04 3.23
C GLY A 661 4.47 7.42 4.14
N PRO A 662 5.62 7.07 3.57
CA PRO A 662 6.68 6.35 4.27
C PRO A 662 7.30 7.14 5.43
N VAL A 663 7.35 8.48 5.38
CA VAL A 663 7.92 9.29 6.47
C VAL A 663 7.05 9.16 7.71
N MET A 664 5.73 9.36 7.60
CA MET A 664 4.81 9.18 8.72
C MET A 664 4.87 7.76 9.28
N GLN A 665 4.88 6.74 8.42
CA GLN A 665 4.94 5.35 8.86
C GLN A 665 6.24 5.01 9.60
N LYS A 666 7.40 5.47 9.11
CA LYS A 666 8.70 5.27 9.77
C LYS A 666 8.78 6.00 11.10
N MET A 667 8.29 7.23 11.17
CA MET A 667 8.29 7.99 12.42
C MET A 667 7.38 7.35 13.48
N LEU A 668 6.20 6.85 13.10
CA LEU A 668 5.31 6.09 13.99
C LEU A 668 5.89 4.73 14.40
N GLN A 669 6.65 4.06 13.51
CA GLN A 669 7.38 2.83 13.82
C GLN A 669 8.41 3.05 14.93
N GLY A 670 9.07 4.21 14.95
CA GLY A 670 10.05 4.59 15.98
C GLY A 670 9.46 4.87 17.36
N LEU A 671 8.15 5.12 17.48
CA LEU A 671 7.51 5.35 18.78
C LEU A 671 7.31 4.06 19.56
N ASP A 672 7.59 4.10 20.86
CA ASP A 672 7.30 3.01 21.77
C ASP A 672 5.80 3.00 22.12
N ALA A 673 5.13 1.86 21.88
CA ALA A 673 3.71 1.70 22.18
C ALA A 673 3.43 1.86 23.69
N SER A 674 4.41 1.56 24.55
CA SER A 674 4.30 1.75 26.01
C SER A 674 4.10 3.21 26.42
N MET A 675 4.41 4.17 25.53
CA MET A 675 4.19 5.60 25.79
C MET A 675 2.71 5.99 25.81
N PHE A 676 1.83 5.14 25.28
CA PHE A 676 0.38 5.37 25.18
C PHE A 676 -0.44 4.55 26.20
N VAL A 677 0.15 4.24 27.36
CA VAL A 677 -0.54 3.52 28.45
C VAL A 677 -1.82 4.28 28.85
N GLY A 678 -2.95 3.58 28.82
CA GLY A 678 -4.29 4.15 29.02
C GLY A 678 -5.09 4.36 27.74
N GLN A 679 -4.47 4.14 26.56
CA GLN A 679 -5.13 4.23 25.24
C GLN A 679 -4.98 2.92 24.46
N PRO A 680 -5.57 1.80 24.92
CA PRO A 680 -5.37 0.48 24.33
C PRO A 680 -5.78 0.41 22.85
N ASP A 681 -6.80 1.17 22.45
CA ASP A 681 -7.23 1.25 21.07
C ASP A 681 -6.17 1.86 20.14
N PHE A 682 -5.46 2.89 20.61
CA PHE A 682 -4.40 3.53 19.82
C PHE A 682 -3.12 2.67 19.80
N GLN A 683 -2.78 2.03 20.92
CA GLN A 683 -1.68 1.06 20.97
C GLN A 683 -1.90 -0.10 19.99
N MET A 684 -3.11 -0.66 19.98
CA MET A 684 -3.50 -1.72 19.05
C MET A 684 -3.45 -1.24 17.60
N ALA A 685 -3.91 -0.02 17.33
CA ALA A 685 -3.88 0.58 16.00
C ALA A 685 -2.46 0.84 15.48
N LEU A 686 -1.57 1.35 16.33
CA LEU A 686 -0.15 1.51 15.99
C LEU A 686 0.50 0.16 15.74
N SER A 687 0.25 -0.83 16.60
CA SER A 687 0.76 -2.19 16.41
C SER A 687 0.28 -2.79 15.08
N ASP A 688 -1.02 -2.70 14.77
CA ASP A 688 -1.58 -3.20 13.52
C ASP A 688 -1.06 -2.45 12.28
N MET A 689 -0.77 -1.15 12.40
CA MET A 689 -0.13 -0.38 11.33
C MET A 689 1.33 -0.80 11.12
N LYS A 690 2.07 -1.14 12.19
CA LYS A 690 3.46 -1.63 12.08
C LYS A 690 3.52 -2.99 11.40
N ASP A 691 2.55 -3.87 11.68
CA ASP A 691 2.58 -5.26 11.22
C ASP A 691 1.83 -5.53 9.91
N LYS A 692 0.80 -4.74 9.57
CA LYS A 692 -0.14 -5.05 8.48
C LYS A 692 -0.38 -3.88 7.54
N LEU A 693 0.68 -3.37 6.91
CA LEU A 693 0.54 -2.40 5.83
C LEU A 693 -0.07 -3.05 4.57
N ALA A 694 -0.65 -2.21 3.71
CA ALA A 694 -1.26 -2.66 2.47
C ALA A 694 -0.26 -3.42 1.58
N PRO A 695 -0.61 -4.55 0.96
CA PRO A 695 0.25 -5.15 -0.06
C PRO A 695 0.31 -4.26 -1.31
N ILE A 696 1.43 -4.34 -2.03
CA ILE A 696 1.58 -3.82 -3.39
C ILE A 696 0.63 -4.60 -4.30
N ALA A 697 -0.03 -3.91 -5.22
CA ALA A 697 -0.96 -4.54 -6.14
C ALA A 697 -0.26 -5.60 -6.99
N GLU A 698 -0.88 -6.78 -7.12
CA GLU A 698 -0.32 -7.94 -7.83
C GLU A 698 0.17 -7.60 -9.26
N PRO A 699 -0.54 -6.81 -10.09
CA PRO A 699 -0.03 -6.45 -11.42
C PRO A 699 1.31 -5.69 -11.39
N VAL A 700 1.55 -4.90 -10.34
CA VAL A 700 2.81 -4.17 -10.16
C VAL A 700 3.93 -5.12 -9.73
N ILE A 701 3.62 -6.06 -8.84
CA ILE A 701 4.55 -7.14 -8.46
C ILE A 701 4.97 -7.93 -9.70
N GLN A 702 3.99 -8.39 -10.50
CA GLN A 702 4.26 -9.15 -11.72
C GLN A 702 5.09 -8.37 -12.74
N ALA A 703 4.86 -7.06 -12.88
CA ALA A 703 5.67 -6.21 -13.74
C ALA A 703 7.15 -6.18 -13.30
N TYR A 704 7.42 -6.04 -12.00
CA TYR A 704 8.79 -6.09 -11.47
C TYR A 704 9.44 -7.47 -11.62
N LEU A 705 8.71 -8.55 -11.37
CA LEU A 705 9.22 -9.92 -11.56
C LEU A 705 9.54 -10.19 -13.03
N HIS A 706 8.68 -9.75 -13.94
CA HIS A 706 8.91 -9.85 -15.39
C HIS A 706 10.15 -9.03 -15.81
N ASP A 707 10.35 -7.84 -15.26
CA ASP A 707 11.54 -7.03 -15.51
C ASP A 707 12.84 -7.73 -15.06
N ILE A 708 12.83 -8.41 -13.89
CA ILE A 708 13.96 -9.23 -13.44
C ILE A 708 14.24 -10.36 -14.45
N VAL A 709 13.20 -11.08 -14.89
CA VAL A 709 13.34 -12.16 -15.88
C VAL A 709 13.91 -11.62 -17.19
N ALA A 710 13.38 -10.51 -17.70
CA ALA A 710 13.83 -9.89 -18.94
C ALA A 710 15.30 -9.44 -18.87
N LYS A 711 15.73 -8.86 -17.74
CA LYS A 711 17.11 -8.39 -17.53
C LYS A 711 18.11 -9.52 -17.26
N SER A 712 17.64 -10.72 -16.96
CA SER A 712 18.51 -11.89 -16.76
C SER A 712 19.19 -12.40 -18.04
N ASN A 713 18.88 -11.83 -19.22
CA ASN A 713 19.40 -12.27 -20.52
C ASN A 713 19.18 -13.77 -20.79
N GLY A 714 18.11 -14.35 -20.22
CA GLY A 714 17.76 -15.75 -20.38
C GLY A 714 18.31 -16.68 -19.30
N ASP A 715 19.03 -16.19 -18.29
CA ASP A 715 19.49 -17.01 -17.16
C ASP A 715 18.34 -17.44 -16.24
N ILE A 716 17.31 -16.60 -16.14
CA ILE A 716 16.08 -16.88 -15.39
C ILE A 716 14.97 -17.16 -16.39
N ARG A 717 14.32 -18.32 -16.25
CA ARG A 717 13.15 -18.70 -17.05
C ARG A 717 11.87 -18.09 -16.50
N SER A 718 11.69 -18.14 -15.18
CA SER A 718 10.50 -17.61 -14.51
C SER A 718 10.74 -17.41 -13.02
N ILE A 719 9.95 -16.53 -12.39
CA ILE A 719 9.92 -16.35 -10.93
C ILE A 719 8.49 -16.64 -10.47
N ARG A 720 8.33 -17.56 -9.53
CA ARG A 720 7.04 -17.88 -8.89
C ARG A 720 6.98 -17.20 -7.53
N VAL A 721 5.86 -16.55 -7.23
CA VAL A 721 5.59 -16.01 -5.89
C VAL A 721 4.93 -17.10 -5.06
N ASP A 722 5.56 -17.49 -3.95
CA ASP A 722 5.02 -18.50 -3.03
C ASP A 722 4.05 -17.86 -2.04
N LYS A 723 4.48 -16.73 -1.44
CA LYS A 723 3.67 -15.93 -0.51
C LYS A 723 4.32 -14.57 -0.22
N ALA A 724 3.52 -13.61 0.23
CA ALA A 724 4.05 -12.42 0.89
C ALA A 724 4.62 -12.79 2.27
N LEU A 725 5.81 -12.27 2.60
CA LEU A 725 6.44 -12.46 3.91
C LEU A 725 6.10 -11.32 4.88
N GLY A 726 5.92 -10.11 4.35
CA GLY A 726 5.56 -8.94 5.12
C GLY A 726 5.55 -7.69 4.26
N ALA A 727 4.76 -6.71 4.66
CA ALA A 727 4.71 -5.40 4.02
C ALA A 727 5.18 -4.36 5.04
N ALA A 728 6.38 -3.83 4.81
CA ALA A 728 6.98 -2.78 5.63
C ALA A 728 6.61 -1.38 5.11
N SER A 729 7.13 -0.34 5.77
CA SER A 729 6.83 1.07 5.49
C SER A 729 7.22 1.47 4.07
N VAL A 730 8.39 1.05 3.59
CA VAL A 730 8.89 1.43 2.26
C VAL A 730 8.81 0.32 1.22
N ALA A 731 8.76 -0.95 1.64
CA ALA A 731 8.87 -2.10 0.75
C ALA A 731 8.01 -3.29 1.18
N GLN A 732 7.77 -4.21 0.26
CA GLN A 732 7.17 -5.52 0.53
C GLN A 732 8.16 -6.63 0.20
N ALA A 733 8.27 -7.61 1.10
CA ALA A 733 9.07 -8.81 0.90
C ALA A 733 8.19 -9.98 0.46
N LEU A 734 8.60 -10.65 -0.61
CA LEU A 734 7.91 -11.80 -1.19
C LEU A 734 8.83 -13.02 -1.13
N LYS A 735 8.32 -14.15 -0.64
CA LYS A 735 9.00 -15.43 -0.82
C LYS A 735 8.73 -15.91 -2.24
N CYS A 736 9.80 -16.20 -2.97
CA CYS A 736 9.72 -16.60 -4.36
C CYS A 736 10.62 -17.81 -4.65
N THR A 737 10.24 -18.60 -5.67
CA THR A 737 11.12 -19.57 -6.31
C THR A 737 11.56 -19.03 -7.68
N ILE A 738 12.87 -18.86 -7.87
CA ILE A 738 13.46 -18.58 -9.18
C ILE A 738 13.69 -19.92 -9.89
N VAL A 739 13.17 -20.05 -11.10
CA VAL A 739 13.46 -21.17 -12.01
C VAL A 739 14.47 -20.68 -13.04
N LYS A 740 15.69 -21.20 -12.97
CA LYS A 740 16.77 -20.89 -13.92
C LYS A 740 16.55 -21.59 -15.28
N SER A 741 17.28 -21.18 -16.31
CA SER A 741 17.19 -21.76 -17.65
C SER A 741 17.57 -23.23 -17.74
N ASP A 742 18.46 -23.69 -16.85
CA ASP A 742 18.85 -25.09 -16.68
C ASP A 742 17.81 -25.94 -15.93
N GLY A 743 16.71 -25.32 -15.46
CA GLY A 743 15.67 -25.96 -14.66
C GLY A 743 15.95 -26.00 -13.16
N THR A 744 17.08 -25.49 -12.69
CA THR A 744 17.40 -25.40 -11.26
C THR A 744 16.45 -24.41 -10.57
N GLU A 745 15.91 -24.81 -9.42
CA GLU A 745 15.07 -23.97 -8.57
C GLU A 745 15.87 -23.38 -7.40
N VAL A 746 15.73 -22.07 -7.18
CA VAL A 746 16.37 -21.34 -6.07
C VAL A 746 15.30 -20.61 -5.26
N ASN A 747 15.19 -20.95 -3.98
CA ASN A 747 14.34 -20.21 -3.04
C ASN A 747 14.99 -18.87 -2.68
N CYS A 748 14.23 -17.80 -2.79
CA CYS A 748 14.71 -16.44 -2.58
C CYS A 748 13.63 -15.56 -1.95
N VAL A 749 14.03 -14.36 -1.55
CA VAL A 749 13.16 -13.29 -1.12
C VAL A 749 13.31 -12.12 -2.08
N VAL A 750 12.23 -11.69 -2.71
CA VAL A 750 12.21 -10.49 -3.56
C VAL A 750 11.65 -9.34 -2.73
N LYS A 751 12.46 -8.31 -2.48
CA LYS A 751 12.04 -7.06 -1.82
C LYS A 751 11.72 -6.03 -2.88
N ILE A 752 10.51 -5.48 -2.86
CA ILE A 752 10.00 -4.51 -3.84
C ILE A 752 9.59 -3.23 -3.11
N LEU A 753 10.12 -2.08 -3.51
CA LEU A 753 9.67 -0.79 -2.99
C LEU A 753 8.22 -0.53 -3.40
N ARG A 754 7.47 0.10 -2.49
CA ARG A 754 6.13 0.59 -2.79
C ARG A 754 6.22 1.57 -3.95
N PRO A 755 5.36 1.43 -4.97
CA PRO A 755 5.27 2.43 -6.04
C PRO A 755 5.02 3.79 -5.41
N ASP A 756 5.62 4.84 -5.95
CA ASP A 756 5.49 6.24 -5.51
C ASP A 756 6.08 6.62 -4.13
N ALA A 757 6.66 5.68 -3.37
CA ALA A 757 7.16 5.93 -2.00
C ALA A 757 8.09 7.16 -1.93
N HIS A 758 9.03 7.27 -2.86
CA HIS A 758 9.94 8.42 -2.96
C HIS A 758 9.20 9.74 -3.16
N MET A 759 8.20 9.76 -4.05
CA MET A 759 7.41 10.97 -4.30
C MET A 759 6.53 11.33 -3.11
N ARG A 760 5.96 10.34 -2.40
CA ARG A 760 5.20 10.58 -1.16
C ARG A 760 6.10 11.14 -0.06
N ALA A 761 7.26 10.54 0.16
CA ALA A 761 8.21 10.99 1.17
C ALA A 761 8.57 12.47 0.97
N GLN A 762 8.84 12.87 -0.27
CA GLN A 762 9.12 14.26 -0.61
C GLN A 762 7.96 15.22 -0.30
N ARG A 763 6.72 14.79 -0.50
CA ARG A 763 5.54 15.60 -0.16
C ARG A 763 5.32 15.69 1.35
N GLU A 764 5.55 14.60 2.08
CA GLU A 764 5.49 14.57 3.54
C GLU A 764 6.56 15.45 4.20
N LYS A 765 7.72 15.62 3.55
CA LYS A 765 8.81 16.46 4.06
C LYS A 765 8.33 17.84 4.50
N ALA A 766 7.48 18.49 3.69
CA ALA A 766 6.99 19.83 3.98
C ALA A 766 6.16 19.88 5.27
N VAL A 767 5.32 18.86 5.49
CA VAL A 767 4.49 18.72 6.70
C VAL A 767 5.37 18.54 7.94
N PHE A 768 6.34 17.63 7.87
CA PHE A 768 7.21 17.37 9.02
C PHE A 768 8.19 18.51 9.29
N GLU A 769 8.67 19.22 8.27
CA GLU A 769 9.48 20.43 8.49
C GLU A 769 8.66 21.54 9.17
N ALA A 770 7.38 21.71 8.80
CA ALA A 770 6.50 22.66 9.46
C ALA A 770 6.28 22.27 10.94
N ALA A 771 5.95 21.00 11.20
CA ALA A 771 5.81 20.47 12.55
C ALA A 771 7.11 20.60 13.38
N ALA A 772 8.28 20.33 12.79
CA ALA A 772 9.56 20.46 13.46
C ALA A 772 9.90 21.92 13.79
N ARG A 773 9.51 22.88 12.94
CA ARG A 773 9.62 24.32 13.25
C ARG A 773 8.69 24.73 14.39
N GLU A 774 7.48 24.19 14.44
CA GLU A 774 6.51 24.45 15.52
C GLU A 774 7.02 23.93 16.88
N VAL A 775 7.58 22.73 16.92
CA VAL A 775 8.15 22.14 18.15
C VAL A 775 9.39 22.89 18.63
N GLY A 776 10.20 23.44 17.71
CA GLY A 776 11.44 24.12 18.05
C GLY A 776 12.51 23.17 18.59
N ASN A 777 13.30 23.59 19.58
CA ASN A 777 14.26 22.72 20.31
C ASN A 777 15.31 21.99 19.44
N GLY A 778 15.72 22.60 18.31
CA GLY A 778 16.63 21.97 17.35
C GLY A 778 16.00 20.85 16.50
N MET A 779 14.68 20.65 16.62
CA MET A 779 13.98 19.53 15.99
C MET A 779 14.02 19.57 14.46
N LEU A 780 14.08 20.75 13.83
CA LEU A 780 14.20 20.84 12.38
C LEU A 780 15.46 20.15 11.85
N ALA A 781 16.61 20.41 12.48
CA ALA A 781 17.87 19.78 12.09
C ALA A 781 17.87 18.27 12.41
N THR A 782 17.31 17.89 13.56
CA THR A 782 17.14 16.47 13.92
C THR A 782 16.24 15.73 12.91
N PHE A 783 15.10 16.31 12.53
CA PHE A 783 14.20 15.74 11.53
C PHE A 783 14.87 15.66 10.15
N GLN A 784 15.63 16.68 9.73
CA GLN A 784 16.35 16.63 8.45
C GLN A 784 17.31 15.44 8.38
N GLY A 785 18.07 15.18 9.45
CA GLY A 785 18.93 13.98 9.52
C GLY A 785 18.13 12.66 9.48
N GLN A 786 16.97 12.61 10.13
CA GLN A 786 16.07 11.44 10.06
C GLN A 786 15.48 11.25 8.66
N PHE A 787 15.07 12.35 8.01
CA PHE A 787 14.52 12.34 6.67
C PHE A 787 15.54 11.86 5.65
N ASP A 788 16.78 12.33 5.72
CA ASP A 788 17.86 11.87 4.83
C ASP A 788 18.10 10.35 4.99
N SER A 789 18.06 9.84 6.23
CA SER A 789 18.12 8.40 6.51
C SER A 789 16.96 7.62 5.87
N ILE A 790 15.74 8.16 5.95
CA ILE A 790 14.55 7.54 5.31
C ILE A 790 14.69 7.55 3.79
N MET A 791 15.21 8.64 3.20
CA MET A 791 15.43 8.73 1.76
C MET A 791 16.50 7.74 1.27
N ASP A 792 17.51 7.45 2.08
CA ASP A 792 18.49 6.40 1.78
C ASP A 792 17.85 5.00 1.71
N GLU A 793 16.84 4.72 2.55
CA GLU A 793 16.07 3.47 2.48
C GLU A 793 15.18 3.34 1.23
N LEU A 794 14.89 4.45 0.55
CA LEU A 794 14.10 4.46 -0.69
C LEU A 794 14.95 4.16 -1.94
N ASP A 795 16.17 3.65 -1.75
CA ASP A 795 17.03 3.13 -2.81
C ASP A 795 17.59 1.75 -2.41
N LEU A 796 16.98 0.68 -2.91
CA LEU A 796 17.39 -0.69 -2.59
C LEU A 796 18.80 -1.05 -3.10
N ARG A 797 19.44 -0.22 -3.93
CA ARG A 797 20.85 -0.40 -4.29
C ARG A 797 21.77 -0.10 -3.10
N LYS A 798 21.44 0.92 -2.30
CA LYS A 798 22.18 1.27 -1.08
C LYS A 798 22.04 0.16 -0.05
N GLU A 799 20.82 -0.35 0.15
CA GLU A 799 20.60 -1.50 1.02
C GLU A 799 21.38 -2.73 0.53
N ALA A 800 21.37 -3.01 -0.78
CA ALA A 800 22.15 -4.12 -1.34
C ALA A 800 23.67 -3.94 -1.15
N GLU A 801 24.21 -2.73 -1.23
CA GLU A 801 25.60 -2.43 -0.86
C GLU A 801 25.86 -2.70 0.63
N ASN A 802 24.96 -2.25 1.49
CA ASN A 802 25.02 -2.55 2.93
C ASN A 802 24.92 -4.04 3.24
N VAL A 803 24.16 -4.81 2.46
CA VAL A 803 24.12 -6.29 2.56
C VAL A 803 25.49 -6.88 2.21
N ARG A 804 26.16 -6.41 1.15
CA ARG A 804 27.50 -6.89 0.80
C ARG A 804 28.52 -6.58 1.90
N LEU A 805 28.54 -5.35 2.39
CA LEU A 805 29.37 -4.94 3.53
C LEU A 805 29.03 -5.73 4.81
N GLY A 806 27.73 -5.97 5.04
CA GLY A 806 27.24 -6.81 6.12
C GLY A 806 27.79 -8.24 6.04
N ASN A 807 27.88 -8.82 4.85
CA ASN A 807 28.52 -10.14 4.66
C ASN A 807 30.03 -10.10 4.88
N GLU A 808 30.71 -9.01 4.55
CA GLU A 808 32.14 -8.86 4.85
C GLU A 808 32.39 -8.71 6.36
N VAL A 809 31.47 -8.06 7.07
CA VAL A 809 31.62 -7.70 8.49
C VAL A 809 31.10 -8.80 9.42
N TYR A 810 29.89 -9.31 9.15
CA TYR A 810 29.15 -10.22 10.02
C TYR A 810 29.26 -11.69 9.61
N ASP A 811 29.83 -12.03 8.46
CA ASP A 811 30.20 -13.42 8.12
C ASP A 811 31.61 -13.71 8.63
N PHE A 812 31.79 -14.84 9.34
CA PHE A 812 32.96 -15.24 10.14
C PHE A 812 34.33 -15.26 9.42
N SER A 813 34.36 -14.97 8.12
CA SER A 813 35.52 -15.11 7.24
C SER A 813 36.59 -14.01 7.37
N LYS A 814 36.33 -12.90 8.09
CA LYS A 814 37.36 -11.85 8.31
C LYS A 814 38.52 -12.41 9.15
N GLN A 815 39.73 -12.41 8.58
CA GLN A 815 40.96 -12.89 9.22
C GLN A 815 41.22 -12.24 10.60
N ASP A 816 40.77 -11.00 10.82
CA ASP A 816 40.94 -10.30 12.10
C ASP A 816 40.23 -11.01 13.28
N TYR A 817 39.09 -11.68 13.04
CA TYR A 817 38.39 -12.47 14.06
C TYR A 817 38.99 -13.86 14.28
N THR A 818 39.88 -14.30 13.38
CA THR A 818 40.56 -15.61 13.45
C THR A 818 41.87 -15.56 14.25
N ASN A 819 42.30 -14.38 14.71
CA ASN A 819 43.43 -14.27 15.62
C ASN A 819 43.08 -14.99 16.94
N LYS A 820 43.93 -15.94 17.38
CA LYS A 820 43.69 -16.79 18.55
C LYS A 820 43.36 -15.99 19.81
N ASP A 821 43.93 -14.79 19.95
CA ASP A 821 43.69 -13.92 21.10
C ASP A 821 42.27 -13.31 21.11
N ILE A 822 41.71 -13.03 19.93
CA ILE A 822 40.37 -12.48 19.76
C ILE A 822 39.33 -13.59 19.92
N ALA A 823 39.53 -14.76 19.30
CA ALA A 823 38.65 -15.92 19.46
C ALA A 823 38.63 -16.47 20.91
N GLN A 824 39.77 -16.42 21.63
CA GLN A 824 39.80 -16.74 23.07
C GLN A 824 39.08 -15.71 23.93
N SER A 825 39.04 -14.44 23.50
CA SER A 825 38.44 -13.35 24.29
C SER A 825 36.94 -13.18 24.04
N TYR A 826 36.45 -13.51 22.85
CA TYR A 826 35.06 -13.26 22.44
C TYR A 826 34.24 -14.52 22.07
N GLY A 827 34.87 -15.69 21.98
CA GLY A 827 34.21 -16.90 21.48
C GLY A 827 34.22 -17.00 19.95
N SER A 828 33.56 -18.02 19.41
CA SER A 828 33.42 -18.21 17.96
C SER A 828 32.29 -17.33 17.43
N PHE A 829 32.57 -16.39 16.53
CA PHE A 829 31.56 -15.60 15.82
C PHE A 829 30.85 -16.38 14.70
N SER A 830 31.09 -17.69 14.59
CA SER A 830 30.51 -18.57 13.56
C SER A 830 28.99 -18.74 13.66
N ASN A 831 28.36 -18.17 14.70
CA ASN A 831 26.92 -18.22 14.97
C ASN A 831 26.20 -16.88 14.68
N VAL A 832 26.90 -15.93 14.06
CA VAL A 832 26.32 -14.69 13.54
C VAL A 832 26.49 -14.70 12.03
N HIS A 833 25.40 -14.42 11.32
CA HIS A 833 25.35 -14.38 9.87
C HIS A 833 24.58 -13.15 9.39
N SER A 834 24.72 -12.83 8.11
CA SER A 834 23.91 -11.83 7.41
C SER A 834 23.25 -12.45 6.19
N MET A 835 22.11 -11.90 5.79
CA MET A 835 21.48 -12.24 4.52
C MET A 835 22.41 -11.97 3.33
N LYS A 836 22.21 -12.70 2.24
CA LYS A 836 23.01 -12.61 1.02
C LYS A 836 22.14 -12.20 -0.16
N LEU A 837 22.73 -11.53 -1.14
CA LEU A 837 22.08 -11.27 -2.43
C LEU A 837 22.13 -12.53 -3.29
N VAL A 838 21.08 -12.79 -4.06
CA VAL A 838 21.13 -13.87 -5.06
C VAL A 838 22.14 -13.49 -6.15
N GLN A 839 23.14 -14.35 -6.35
CA GLN A 839 24.17 -14.12 -7.37
C GLN A 839 23.57 -14.04 -8.78
N GLY A 840 24.08 -13.09 -9.58
CA GLY A 840 23.68 -12.90 -10.97
C GLY A 840 22.41 -12.04 -11.16
N ILE A 841 21.82 -11.51 -10.09
CA ILE A 841 20.68 -10.59 -10.18
C ILE A 841 21.08 -9.24 -9.59
N GLU A 842 21.25 -8.24 -10.45
CA GLU A 842 21.64 -6.89 -10.01
C GLU A 842 20.44 -6.17 -9.34
N PRO A 843 20.65 -5.55 -8.17
CA PRO A 843 19.64 -4.74 -7.53
C PRO A 843 19.36 -3.47 -8.34
N SER A 844 18.11 -3.03 -8.31
CA SER A 844 17.67 -1.73 -8.83
C SER A 844 17.22 -0.83 -7.68
N ILE A 845 16.86 0.42 -7.98
CA ILE A 845 16.28 1.33 -6.98
C ILE A 845 15.06 0.71 -6.31
N ASN A 846 14.22 0.02 -7.09
CA ASN A 846 12.91 -0.45 -6.64
C ASN A 846 12.86 -1.93 -6.26
N VAL A 847 13.86 -2.73 -6.63
CA VAL A 847 13.82 -4.19 -6.42
C VAL A 847 15.20 -4.72 -6.07
N MET A 848 15.27 -5.60 -5.08
CA MET A 848 16.42 -6.46 -4.83
C MET A 848 15.99 -7.90 -4.54
N VAL A 849 16.90 -8.85 -4.79
CA VAL A 849 16.65 -10.28 -4.59
C VAL A 849 17.67 -10.85 -3.62
N LEU A 850 17.17 -11.45 -2.55
CA LEU A 850 17.92 -11.97 -1.42
C LEU A 850 17.82 -13.50 -1.36
N GLU A 851 18.85 -14.17 -0.87
CA GLU A 851 18.79 -15.57 -0.50
C GLU A 851 17.85 -15.74 0.69
N GLN A 852 17.11 -16.87 0.73
CA GLN A 852 16.20 -17.12 1.83
C GLN A 852 16.98 -17.47 3.12
N ALA A 853 16.90 -16.60 4.12
CA ALA A 853 17.37 -16.91 5.47
C ALA A 853 16.50 -18.02 6.12
N GLN A 854 17.14 -18.88 6.90
CA GLN A 854 16.50 -20.05 7.52
C GLN A 854 15.77 -19.69 8.82
N GLY A 855 14.72 -20.45 9.14
CA GLY A 855 13.98 -20.30 10.39
C GLY A 855 12.89 -19.24 10.38
N SER A 856 12.73 -18.53 11.49
CA SER A 856 11.75 -17.46 11.72
C SER A 856 12.41 -16.27 12.40
N THR A 857 11.71 -15.14 12.54
CA THR A 857 12.22 -14.00 13.31
C THR A 857 12.44 -14.38 14.77
N LEU A 858 13.42 -13.77 15.43
CA LEU A 858 13.72 -13.98 16.85
C LEU A 858 12.49 -13.69 17.71
N GLU A 859 11.67 -12.70 17.32
CA GLU A 859 10.39 -12.41 17.96
C GLU A 859 9.43 -13.62 17.97
N ASN A 860 9.20 -14.23 16.80
CA ASN A 860 8.34 -15.40 16.69
C ASN A 860 8.96 -16.60 17.41
N TYR A 861 10.28 -16.77 17.32
CA TYR A 861 10.99 -17.81 18.06
C TYR A 861 10.78 -17.68 19.58
N LEU A 862 10.96 -16.49 20.15
CA LEU A 862 10.79 -16.25 21.60
C LEU A 862 9.35 -16.49 22.05
N LYS A 863 8.37 -16.08 21.22
CA LYS A 863 6.96 -16.37 21.46
C LYS A 863 6.67 -17.86 21.47
N ASP A 864 7.16 -18.59 20.46
CA ASP A 864 6.91 -20.01 20.27
C ASP A 864 7.59 -20.85 21.34
N ILE A 865 8.86 -20.57 21.67
CA ILE A 865 9.58 -21.32 22.70
C ILE A 865 9.00 -21.08 24.10
N GLY A 866 8.54 -19.86 24.37
CA GLY A 866 7.81 -19.54 25.60
C GLY A 866 6.45 -20.26 25.68
N ALA A 867 5.72 -20.36 24.57
CA ALA A 867 4.47 -21.11 24.51
C ALA A 867 4.70 -22.62 24.70
N GLU A 868 5.73 -23.17 24.08
CA GLU A 868 6.10 -24.57 24.22
C GLU A 868 6.54 -24.91 25.64
N SER A 869 7.33 -24.05 26.28
CA SER A 869 7.73 -24.22 27.68
C SER A 869 6.53 -24.30 28.62
N ARG A 870 5.52 -23.45 28.43
CA ARG A 870 4.26 -23.51 29.20
C ARG A 870 3.48 -24.78 28.91
N ARG A 871 3.37 -25.18 27.63
CA ARG A 871 2.69 -26.42 27.24
C ARG A 871 3.29 -27.64 27.94
N ILE A 872 4.61 -27.78 27.92
CA ILE A 872 5.33 -28.88 28.61
C ILE A 872 5.05 -28.84 30.11
N ALA A 873 5.11 -27.66 30.73
CA ALA A 873 4.87 -27.51 32.16
C ALA A 873 3.43 -27.87 32.55
N ASP A 874 2.44 -27.43 31.78
CA ASP A 874 1.03 -27.69 32.04
C ASP A 874 0.68 -29.16 31.82
N GLU A 875 1.18 -29.79 30.75
CA GLU A 875 1.02 -31.23 30.50
C GLU A 875 1.65 -32.07 31.62
N ALA A 876 2.84 -31.70 32.10
CA ALA A 876 3.47 -32.36 33.23
C ALA A 876 2.62 -32.24 34.50
N LYS A 877 2.11 -31.03 34.81
CA LYS A 877 1.21 -30.80 35.96
C LYS A 877 -0.07 -31.64 35.86
N THR A 878 -0.69 -31.73 34.69
CA THR A 878 -1.86 -32.58 34.46
C THR A 878 -1.54 -34.06 34.65
N GLN A 879 -0.44 -34.54 34.06
CA GLN A 879 -0.04 -35.94 34.21
C GLN A 879 0.28 -36.31 35.67
N LEU A 880 0.90 -35.40 36.42
CA LEU A 880 1.16 -35.56 37.86
C LEU A 880 -0.14 -35.70 38.65
N GLN A 881 -1.19 -34.96 38.29
CA GLN A 881 -2.51 -35.07 38.91
C GLN A 881 -3.21 -36.39 38.56
N GLU A 882 -3.09 -36.85 37.31
CA GLU A 882 -3.80 -38.03 36.82
C GLU A 882 -3.16 -39.35 37.23
N ARG A 883 -1.82 -39.44 37.25
CA ARG A 883 -1.08 -40.70 37.40
C ARG A 883 -0.57 -40.96 38.82
N GLY A 884 -0.78 -40.03 39.74
CA GLY A 884 -0.42 -40.17 41.15
C GLY A 884 1.08 -40.09 41.45
N PRO A 885 1.46 -40.14 42.74
CA PRO A 885 2.83 -39.85 43.21
C PRO A 885 3.89 -40.86 42.73
N ASP A 886 3.50 -42.11 42.48
CA ASP A 886 4.44 -43.16 42.06
C ASP A 886 5.05 -42.89 40.67
N ASN A 887 4.32 -42.18 39.80
CA ASN A 887 4.79 -41.79 38.46
C ASN A 887 5.48 -40.41 38.45
N ALA A 888 5.41 -39.67 39.56
CA ALA A 888 5.85 -38.29 39.61
C ALA A 888 7.34 -38.07 39.27
N PRO A 889 8.29 -38.92 39.72
CA PRO A 889 9.71 -38.75 39.37
C PRO A 889 9.95 -38.88 37.87
N MET A 890 9.31 -39.86 37.21
CA MET A 890 9.46 -40.08 35.77
C MET A 890 8.87 -38.92 34.97
N ILE A 891 7.66 -38.45 35.33
CA ILE A 891 7.00 -37.33 34.65
C ILE A 891 7.81 -36.04 34.82
N ALA A 892 8.26 -35.76 36.05
CA ALA A 892 9.07 -34.58 36.34
C ALA A 892 10.41 -34.61 35.60
N LYS A 893 11.06 -35.78 35.52
CA LYS A 893 12.30 -35.95 34.75
C LYS A 893 12.09 -35.70 33.25
N ASP A 894 11.07 -36.31 32.64
CA ASP A 894 10.80 -36.13 31.21
C ASP A 894 10.54 -34.65 30.88
N ALA A 895 9.72 -33.98 31.68
CA ALA A 895 9.49 -32.54 31.55
C ALA A 895 10.78 -31.73 31.75
N SER A 896 11.63 -32.11 32.71
CA SER A 896 12.94 -31.49 32.94
C SER A 896 13.86 -31.58 31.73
N ASP A 897 13.93 -32.77 31.12
CA ASP A 897 14.79 -33.04 29.98
C ASP A 897 14.32 -32.22 28.76
N GLN A 898 13.00 -32.13 28.54
CA GLN A 898 12.42 -31.29 27.49
C GLN A 898 12.66 -29.78 27.72
N LEU A 899 12.42 -29.28 28.94
CA LEU A 899 12.67 -27.87 29.29
C LEU A 899 14.15 -27.51 29.25
N THR A 900 15.04 -28.45 29.55
CA THR A 900 16.49 -28.26 29.43
C THR A 900 16.89 -28.07 27.97
N ARG A 901 16.32 -28.85 27.03
CA ARG A 901 16.54 -28.63 25.59
C ARG A 901 16.08 -27.24 25.13
N LEU A 902 14.93 -26.77 25.60
CA LEU A 902 14.46 -25.40 25.30
C LEU A 902 15.40 -24.35 25.87
N TYR A 903 15.84 -24.53 27.12
CA TYR A 903 16.78 -23.62 27.77
C TYR A 903 18.10 -23.53 27.02
N ASP A 904 18.67 -24.67 26.62
CA ASP A 904 19.95 -24.74 25.90
C ASP A 904 19.85 -24.08 24.51
N ASP A 905 18.73 -24.26 23.80
CA ASP A 905 18.53 -23.59 22.51
C ASP A 905 18.42 -22.06 22.69
N ALA A 906 17.61 -21.59 23.65
CA ALA A 906 17.49 -20.16 23.98
C ALA A 906 18.83 -19.56 24.42
N LYS A 907 19.61 -20.28 25.24
CA LYS A 907 20.97 -19.90 25.64
C LYS A 907 21.89 -19.76 24.45
N SER A 908 21.82 -20.67 23.47
CA SER A 908 22.64 -20.59 22.25
C SER A 908 22.32 -19.33 21.43
N LYS A 909 21.04 -18.93 21.36
CA LYS A 909 20.64 -17.69 20.65
C LYS A 909 21.08 -16.45 21.41
N TYR A 910 21.02 -16.48 22.74
CA TYR A 910 21.57 -15.41 23.58
C TYR A 910 23.08 -15.24 23.38
N GLU A 911 23.83 -16.34 23.34
CA GLU A 911 25.28 -16.31 23.05
C GLU A 911 25.57 -15.75 21.65
N ALA A 912 24.74 -16.03 20.65
CA ALA A 912 24.84 -15.43 19.33
C ALA A 912 24.57 -13.90 19.34
N LEU A 913 23.60 -13.43 20.15
CA LEU A 913 23.35 -11.99 20.34
C LEU A 913 24.52 -11.30 21.04
N VAL A 914 25.15 -11.95 22.02
CA VAL A 914 26.38 -11.47 22.67
C VAL A 914 27.50 -11.31 21.65
N ASN A 915 27.70 -12.31 20.79
CA ASN A 915 28.69 -12.26 19.71
C ASN A 915 28.40 -11.13 18.73
N LEU A 916 27.13 -10.94 18.36
CA LEU A 916 26.70 -9.81 17.53
C LEU A 916 26.99 -8.47 18.19
N ALA A 917 26.74 -8.33 19.50
CA ALA A 917 27.04 -7.10 20.25
C ALA A 917 28.54 -6.75 20.24
N TYR A 918 29.41 -7.76 20.37
CA TYR A 918 30.85 -7.62 20.23
C TYR A 918 31.24 -7.13 18.83
N MET A 919 30.74 -7.81 17.78
CA MET A 919 31.03 -7.45 16.38
C MET A 919 30.53 -6.05 16.05
N TRP A 920 29.27 -5.76 16.36
CA TRP A 920 28.61 -4.47 16.13
C TRP A 920 29.37 -3.32 16.80
N THR A 921 29.80 -3.50 18.05
CA THR A 921 30.54 -2.45 18.75
C THR A 921 31.93 -2.23 18.14
N ASN A 922 32.65 -3.32 17.85
CA ASN A 922 34.00 -3.23 17.30
C ASN A 922 34.00 -2.58 15.91
N GLU A 923 33.09 -3.01 15.05
CA GLU A 923 33.00 -2.55 13.67
C GLU A 923 32.49 -1.12 13.59
N GLY A 924 31.50 -0.76 14.41
CA GLY A 924 30.97 0.59 14.51
C GLY A 924 31.97 1.61 15.09
N LEU A 925 32.71 1.25 16.13
CA LEU A 925 33.55 2.22 16.86
C LEU A 925 35.04 2.18 16.50
N PHE A 926 35.62 1.01 16.27
CA PHE A 926 37.08 0.86 16.22
C PHE A 926 37.63 0.42 14.87
N ALA A 927 36.87 -0.35 14.08
CA ALA A 927 37.29 -0.77 12.75
C ALA A 927 36.83 0.23 11.67
N GLU A 928 36.07 -0.23 10.67
CA GLU A 928 35.70 0.59 9.51
C GLU A 928 34.64 1.64 9.78
N GLY A 929 33.91 1.52 10.90
CA GLY A 929 32.78 2.35 11.25
C GLY A 929 31.44 1.85 10.75
N PHE A 930 31.40 0.69 10.10
CA PHE A 930 30.17 0.10 9.63
C PHE A 930 29.41 -0.55 10.79
N TYR A 931 28.11 -0.27 10.88
CA TYR A 931 27.24 -0.92 11.83
C TYR A 931 25.82 -0.98 11.28
N HIS A 932 25.10 -2.05 11.61
CA HIS A 932 23.67 -2.13 11.35
C HIS A 932 22.94 -1.22 12.34
N GLY A 933 22.13 -0.27 11.85
CA GLY A 933 21.51 0.78 12.66
C GLY A 933 20.09 0.49 13.15
N ASP A 934 19.60 -0.74 12.97
CA ASP A 934 18.22 -1.14 13.34
C ASP A 934 18.14 -2.63 13.72
N ILE A 935 18.96 -3.02 14.71
CA ILE A 935 19.02 -4.41 15.17
C ILE A 935 17.93 -4.66 16.22
N HIS A 936 16.73 -5.06 15.79
CA HIS A 936 15.68 -5.55 16.68
C HIS A 936 15.31 -7.00 16.37
N LYS A 937 14.60 -7.65 17.30
CA LYS A 937 14.16 -9.06 17.20
C LYS A 937 13.34 -9.44 15.94
N GLY A 938 12.79 -8.45 15.23
CA GLY A 938 12.10 -8.64 13.95
C GLY A 938 13.04 -8.73 12.75
N ASN A 939 14.22 -8.10 12.84
CA ASN A 939 15.26 -8.09 11.80
C ASN A 939 16.35 -9.17 12.02
N ILE A 940 16.13 -10.06 12.98
CA ILE A 940 17.02 -11.18 13.31
C ILE A 940 16.24 -12.46 13.04
N MET A 941 16.74 -13.33 12.17
CA MET A 941 16.22 -14.67 11.97
C MET A 941 17.00 -15.72 12.75
N THR A 942 16.32 -16.76 13.20
CA THR A 942 16.93 -17.90 13.90
C THR A 942 16.14 -19.17 13.65
N ASP A 943 16.81 -20.31 13.74
CA ASP A 943 16.20 -21.62 13.56
C ASP A 943 15.58 -22.15 14.87
N TYR A 944 14.68 -23.13 14.73
CA TYR A 944 14.09 -23.84 15.88
C TYR A 944 14.93 -25.10 16.16
N SER A 945 16.15 -24.93 16.66
CA SER A 945 17.02 -26.10 16.90
C SER A 945 16.39 -27.07 17.90
N TRP A 946 15.58 -26.58 18.85
CA TRP A 946 14.81 -27.43 19.77
C TRP A 946 13.78 -28.35 19.10
N LYS A 947 13.37 -28.08 17.85
CA LYS A 947 12.47 -28.96 17.06
C LYS A 947 13.21 -30.01 16.24
N LYS A 948 14.54 -29.94 16.17
CA LYS A 948 15.38 -30.83 15.36
C LYS A 948 15.96 -31.95 16.23
N SER A 949 16.32 -33.08 15.62
CA SER A 949 17.06 -34.13 16.32
C SER A 949 18.46 -33.62 16.71
N PRO A 950 19.10 -34.18 17.75
CA PRO A 950 20.49 -33.83 18.09
C PRO A 950 21.47 -33.98 16.92
N GLU A 951 21.26 -34.96 16.05
CA GLU A 951 22.06 -35.18 14.84
C GLU A 951 21.82 -34.10 13.78
N GLU A 952 20.56 -33.71 13.57
CA GLU A 952 20.18 -32.61 12.68
C GLU A 952 20.73 -31.28 13.18
N VAL A 953 20.62 -31.03 14.50
CA VAL A 953 21.29 -29.90 15.13
C VAL A 953 22.78 -30.03 14.85
N ALA A 954 23.47 -31.08 15.27
CA ALA A 954 24.92 -31.26 15.07
C ALA A 954 25.39 -30.94 13.63
N ALA A 955 24.63 -31.36 12.62
CA ALA A 955 24.91 -31.16 11.20
C ALA A 955 24.58 -29.77 10.64
N ASP A 956 23.80 -28.93 11.33
CA ASP A 956 23.39 -27.61 10.82
C ASP A 956 24.56 -26.60 10.88
N PRO A 957 25.04 -26.08 9.73
CA PRO A 957 26.09 -25.07 9.71
C PRO A 957 25.60 -23.67 10.08
N ASN A 958 24.28 -23.43 10.10
CA ASN A 958 23.66 -22.12 10.33
C ASN A 958 23.10 -21.96 11.75
N LYS A 959 23.71 -22.63 12.73
CA LYS A 959 23.34 -22.49 14.15
C LYS A 959 23.62 -21.07 14.61
N GLY A 960 22.56 -20.32 14.88
CA GLY A 960 22.69 -18.99 15.47
C GLY A 960 21.66 -18.03 14.94
N ILE A 961 22.12 -16.84 14.57
CA ILE A 961 21.26 -15.75 14.13
C ILE A 961 21.69 -15.20 12.77
N THR A 962 20.72 -14.75 11.98
CA THR A 962 20.95 -14.11 10.67
C THR A 962 20.32 -12.73 10.64
N LEU A 963 21.08 -11.69 10.31
CA LEU A 963 20.60 -10.32 10.12
C LEU A 963 19.93 -10.19 8.74
N ILE A 964 18.70 -9.69 8.68
CA ILE A 964 17.86 -9.72 7.45
C ILE A 964 17.32 -8.36 6.99
N ASP A 965 17.73 -7.23 7.59
CA ASP A 965 17.38 -5.89 7.09
C ASP A 965 18.56 -4.91 7.21
N PHE A 966 19.15 -4.51 6.10
CA PHE A 966 20.28 -3.57 6.09
C PHE A 966 19.89 -2.16 5.60
N GLY A 967 18.59 -1.86 5.54
CA GLY A 967 18.09 -0.57 5.05
C GLY A 967 18.63 0.61 5.86
N ASN A 968 18.72 0.46 7.19
CA ASN A 968 19.24 1.49 8.10
C ASN A 968 20.68 1.20 8.57
N ALA A 969 21.48 0.43 7.81
CA ALA A 969 22.90 0.30 8.12
C ALA A 969 23.65 1.60 7.77
N SER A 970 24.65 1.94 8.58
CA SER A 970 25.35 3.22 8.48
C SER A 970 26.86 3.04 8.65
N LYS A 971 27.62 4.06 8.24
CA LYS A 971 29.08 4.10 8.36
C LYS A 971 29.53 5.39 9.03
N LEU A 972 30.14 5.27 10.20
CA LEU A 972 30.80 6.38 10.88
C LEU A 972 32.16 6.66 10.22
N SER A 973 32.36 7.89 9.75
CA SER A 973 33.69 8.35 9.34
C SER A 973 34.69 8.26 10.50
N SER A 974 35.99 8.21 10.22
CA SER A 974 37.03 8.14 11.28
C SER A 974 36.88 9.27 12.32
N LYS A 975 36.53 10.49 11.87
CA LYS A 975 36.26 11.62 12.76
C LYS A 975 34.99 11.40 13.60
N GLN A 976 33.91 10.91 12.99
CA GLN A 976 32.68 10.62 13.74
C GLN A 976 32.90 9.49 14.75
N ARG A 977 33.65 8.45 14.41
CA ARG A 977 33.99 7.35 15.33
C ARG A 977 34.68 7.84 16.59
N SER A 978 35.75 8.61 16.43
CA SER A 978 36.47 9.16 17.59
C SER A 978 35.54 9.99 18.49
N GLN A 979 34.57 10.68 17.90
CA GLN A 979 33.69 11.60 18.63
C GLN A 979 32.55 10.86 19.30
N VAL A 980 32.01 9.82 18.65
CA VAL A 980 31.06 8.87 19.26
C VAL A 980 31.74 8.13 20.41
N ILE A 981 33.01 7.71 20.26
CA ILE A 981 33.80 7.11 21.34
C ILE A 981 33.92 8.09 22.52
N GLN A 982 34.23 9.36 22.28
CA GLN A 982 34.30 10.37 23.33
C GLN A 982 32.96 10.54 24.05
N VAL A 983 31.85 10.59 23.30
CA VAL A 983 30.50 10.68 23.85
C VAL A 983 30.19 9.47 24.74
N VAL A 984 30.35 8.25 24.23
CA VAL A 984 30.07 7.01 24.97
C VAL A 984 30.99 6.88 26.19
N ALA A 985 32.29 7.12 26.02
CA ALA A 985 33.27 7.04 27.11
C ALA A 985 33.02 8.11 28.18
N GLY A 986 32.69 9.34 27.79
CA GLY A 986 32.35 10.43 28.72
C GLY A 986 31.15 10.07 29.58
N THR A 987 30.09 9.54 28.98
CA THR A 987 28.90 9.12 29.73
C THR A 987 29.14 7.91 30.63
N ALA A 988 29.88 6.89 30.14
CA ALA A 988 30.20 5.70 30.93
C ALA A 988 31.06 6.06 32.15
N THR A 989 32.02 6.97 31.97
CA THR A 989 33.00 7.34 33.01
C THR A 989 32.60 8.51 33.88
N GLY A 990 31.43 9.12 33.69
CA GLY A 990 31.11 10.34 34.44
C GLY A 990 31.85 11.60 33.98
N ASP A 991 32.64 11.54 32.91
CA ASP A 991 33.42 12.68 32.40
C ASP A 991 32.58 13.53 31.44
N ALA A 992 31.86 14.49 32.03
CA ALA A 992 31.05 15.43 31.26
C ALA A 992 31.86 16.27 30.28
N LYS A 993 33.16 16.50 30.51
CA LYS A 993 33.99 17.31 29.60
C LYS A 993 34.33 16.52 28.35
N LEU A 994 34.72 15.26 28.52
CA LEU A 994 34.96 14.34 27.42
C LEU A 994 33.70 14.16 26.56
N PHE A 995 32.54 13.99 27.20
CA PHE A 995 31.26 13.95 26.51
C PHE A 995 31.03 15.23 25.69
N SER A 996 31.15 16.41 26.30
CA SER A 996 30.90 17.70 25.64
C SER A 996 31.83 17.93 24.45
N GLU A 997 33.12 17.60 24.57
CA GLU A 997 34.10 17.71 23.47
C GLU A 997 33.69 16.87 22.26
N GLY A 998 33.30 15.61 22.49
CA GLY A 998 32.85 14.71 21.42
C GLY A 998 31.52 15.12 20.82
N TYR A 999 30.55 15.47 21.66
CA TYR A 999 29.20 15.84 21.23
C TYR A 999 29.23 17.12 20.39
N ARG A 1000 29.92 18.16 20.87
CA ARG A 1000 30.06 19.44 20.16
C ARG A 1000 30.66 19.26 18.76
N ALA A 1001 31.62 18.36 18.61
CA ALA A 1001 32.28 18.11 17.32
C ALA A 1001 31.39 17.41 16.28
N LEU A 1002 30.24 16.88 16.68
CA LEU A 1002 29.23 16.24 15.83
C LEU A 1002 28.07 17.16 15.45
N LEU A 1003 27.96 18.33 16.08
CA LEU A 1003 26.90 19.30 15.84
C LEU A 1003 27.11 20.09 14.55
N SER A 1004 26.01 20.53 13.95
CA SER A 1004 25.96 21.57 12.92
C SER A 1004 26.59 22.88 13.42
N ALA A 1005 26.86 23.82 12.51
CA ALA A 1005 27.41 25.12 12.89
C ALA A 1005 26.48 25.89 13.87
N ASP A 1006 25.17 25.83 13.64
CA ASP A 1006 24.17 26.43 14.54
C ASP A 1006 24.12 25.69 15.88
N GLY A 1007 24.14 24.35 15.86
CA GLY A 1007 24.21 23.53 17.06
C GLY A 1007 25.46 23.84 17.90
N GLN A 1008 26.63 24.01 17.27
CA GLN A 1008 27.86 24.40 17.96
C GLN A 1008 27.74 25.78 18.62
N ALA A 1009 27.16 26.76 17.92
CA ALA A 1009 26.96 28.10 18.49
C ALA A 1009 26.04 28.07 19.72
N LYS A 1010 24.95 27.29 19.66
CA LYS A 1010 24.04 27.08 20.80
C LYS A 1010 24.70 26.34 21.96
N PHE A 1011 25.50 25.32 21.65
CA PHE A 1011 26.27 24.55 22.63
C PHE A 1011 27.29 25.45 23.36
N ASP A 1012 28.02 26.28 22.61
CA ASP A 1012 28.99 27.23 23.16
C ASP A 1012 28.33 28.31 24.02
N ALA A 1013 27.15 28.80 23.60
CA ALA A 1013 26.38 29.77 24.36
C ALA A 1013 25.85 29.20 25.69
N ALA A 1014 25.50 27.91 25.72
CA ALA A 1014 25.09 27.22 26.95
C ALA A 1014 26.27 27.04 27.94
N GLY A 1015 27.48 26.89 27.41
CA GLY A 1015 28.73 27.11 28.12
C GLY A 1015 28.87 26.38 29.47
N PRO A 1016 29.27 27.07 30.56
CA PRO A 1016 29.52 26.45 31.86
C PRO A 1016 28.29 25.84 32.56
N GLU A 1017 27.09 26.37 32.31
CA GLU A 1017 25.87 25.89 32.97
C GLU A 1017 25.53 24.47 32.50
N LEU A 1018 25.51 24.26 31.17
CA LEU A 1018 25.29 22.94 30.58
C LEU A 1018 26.33 21.94 31.09
N GLN A 1019 27.60 22.36 31.15
CA GLN A 1019 28.68 21.52 31.64
C GLN A 1019 28.47 21.05 33.09
N ALA A 1020 27.99 21.94 33.97
CA ALA A 1020 27.69 21.60 35.36
C ALA A 1020 26.51 20.63 35.48
N LYS A 1021 25.46 20.84 34.68
CA LYS A 1021 24.29 19.96 34.65
C LYS A 1021 24.61 18.57 34.10
N LEU A 1022 25.42 18.48 33.04
CA LEU A 1022 25.91 17.22 32.50
C LEU A 1022 26.74 16.45 33.53
N ALA A 1023 27.62 17.13 34.27
CA ALA A 1023 28.39 16.51 35.35
C ALA A 1023 27.49 15.92 36.44
N GLU A 1024 26.38 16.60 36.76
CA GLU A 1024 25.39 16.09 37.71
C GLU A 1024 24.57 14.91 37.16
N ILE A 1025 24.25 14.87 35.87
CA ILE A 1025 23.60 13.69 35.26
C ILE A 1025 24.54 12.49 35.34
N PHE A 1026 25.79 12.68 34.94
CA PHE A 1026 26.74 11.57 34.82
C PHE A 1026 27.33 11.10 36.15
N SER A 1027 27.08 11.81 37.26
CA SER A 1027 27.40 11.35 38.61
C SER A 1027 26.41 10.30 39.15
N LYS A 1028 25.25 10.11 38.50
CA LYS A 1028 24.15 9.26 39.00
C LYS A 1028 24.22 7.82 38.49
N GLY A 1029 23.77 6.85 39.27
CA GLY A 1029 23.68 5.44 38.85
C GLY A 1029 25.03 4.75 38.69
N THR A 1030 25.06 3.65 37.95
CA THR A 1030 26.22 2.78 37.68
C THR A 1030 26.56 2.74 36.19
N LEU A 1031 27.58 1.99 35.78
CA LEU A 1031 27.83 1.70 34.35
C LEU A 1031 26.61 1.15 33.61
N ASN A 1032 25.75 0.37 34.27
CA ASN A 1032 24.53 -0.17 33.65
C ASN A 1032 23.53 0.94 33.31
N ASP A 1033 23.64 2.12 33.94
CA ASP A 1033 22.79 3.28 33.70
C ASP A 1033 23.35 4.22 32.60
N THR A 1034 24.43 3.84 31.90
CA THR A 1034 25.07 4.67 30.87
C THR A 1034 24.09 5.13 29.79
N ALA A 1035 23.20 4.25 29.31
CA ALA A 1035 22.19 4.60 28.32
C ALA A 1035 21.16 5.60 28.89
N ALA A 1036 20.74 5.41 30.14
CA ALA A 1036 19.81 6.32 30.82
C ALA A 1036 20.44 7.71 31.06
N ARG A 1037 21.74 7.75 31.41
CA ARG A 1037 22.54 8.98 31.55
C ARG A 1037 22.63 9.73 30.23
N MET A 1038 22.93 9.01 29.14
CA MET A 1038 22.98 9.55 27.80
C MET A 1038 21.64 10.19 27.41
N SER A 1039 20.55 9.44 27.58
CA SER A 1039 19.19 9.91 27.29
C SER A 1039 18.82 11.16 28.10
N ALA A 1040 19.15 11.21 29.39
CA ALA A 1040 18.94 12.39 30.21
C ALA A 1040 19.75 13.61 29.70
N ALA A 1041 21.00 13.40 29.30
CA ALA A 1041 21.86 14.46 28.75
C ALA A 1041 21.33 14.99 27.40
N LEU A 1042 20.94 14.11 26.47
CA LEU A 1042 20.35 14.50 25.19
C LEU A 1042 19.07 15.31 25.40
N LYS A 1043 18.18 14.86 26.30
CA LYS A 1043 16.94 15.55 26.62
C LYS A 1043 17.18 16.91 27.28
N LEU A 1044 18.17 17.02 28.17
CA LEU A 1044 18.60 18.31 28.74
C LEU A 1044 19.01 19.29 27.63
N MET A 1045 19.88 18.86 26.72
CA MET A 1045 20.41 19.69 25.63
C MET A 1045 19.32 20.15 24.66
N GLN A 1046 18.40 19.25 24.28
CA GLN A 1046 17.26 19.61 23.43
C GLN A 1046 16.30 20.57 24.14
N ARG A 1047 15.85 20.24 25.35
CA ARG A 1047 14.79 20.98 26.06
C ARG A 1047 15.24 22.34 26.56
N GLU A 1048 16.43 22.45 27.15
CA GLU A 1048 16.85 23.68 27.82
C GLU A 1048 17.68 24.60 26.93
N HIS A 1049 18.38 24.03 25.95
CA HIS A 1049 19.36 24.76 25.14
C HIS A 1049 19.08 24.71 23.63
N GLN A 1050 18.02 24.04 23.20
CA GLN A 1050 17.63 23.90 21.78
C GLN A 1050 18.74 23.33 20.89
N ILE A 1051 19.60 22.50 21.47
CA ILE A 1051 20.70 21.85 20.79
C ILE A 1051 20.15 20.57 20.13
N GLU A 1052 20.38 20.43 18.83
CA GLU A 1052 20.02 19.24 18.06
C GLU A 1052 20.71 17.97 18.57
N VAL A 1053 20.15 16.81 18.21
CA VAL A 1053 20.83 15.51 18.37
C VAL A 1053 21.45 15.12 17.03
N PRO A 1054 22.79 14.98 16.93
CA PRO A 1054 23.44 14.54 15.71
C PRO A 1054 22.96 13.15 15.26
N GLY A 1055 22.69 12.98 13.96
CA GLY A 1055 22.23 11.70 13.40
C GLY A 1055 23.14 10.52 13.73
N ALA A 1056 24.46 10.74 13.75
CA ALA A 1056 25.45 9.72 14.13
C ALA A 1056 25.26 9.19 15.57
N ILE A 1057 24.90 10.06 16.52
CA ILE A 1057 24.63 9.66 17.90
C ILE A 1057 23.27 9.00 18.01
N HIS A 1058 22.24 9.61 17.41
CA HIS A 1058 20.89 9.10 17.43
C HIS A 1058 20.81 7.66 16.89
N ASN A 1059 21.34 7.42 15.67
CA ASN A 1059 21.24 6.12 15.01
C ASN A 1059 22.06 5.04 15.74
N PHE A 1060 23.26 5.39 16.22
CA PHE A 1060 24.09 4.45 16.98
C PHE A 1060 23.43 4.05 18.31
N LEU A 1061 22.86 5.01 19.05
CA LEU A 1061 22.19 4.74 20.33
C LEU A 1061 20.88 3.96 20.16
N GLU A 1062 20.06 4.30 19.17
CA GLU A 1062 18.82 3.57 18.90
C GLU A 1062 19.11 2.12 18.51
N SER A 1063 20.14 1.89 17.69
CA SER A 1063 20.59 0.54 17.37
C SER A 1063 21.08 -0.22 18.61
N GLN A 1064 21.89 0.43 19.46
CA GLN A 1064 22.39 -0.16 20.71
C GLN A 1064 21.23 -0.57 21.63
N ARG A 1065 20.22 0.29 21.76
CA ARG A 1065 19.03 0.06 22.59
C ARG A 1065 18.21 -1.12 22.06
N ARG A 1066 17.97 -1.19 20.75
CA ARG A 1066 17.19 -2.27 20.13
C ARG A 1066 17.88 -3.64 20.27
N LEU A 1067 19.21 -3.68 20.11
CA LEU A 1067 19.98 -4.90 20.34
C LEU A 1067 19.96 -5.31 21.81
N GLN A 1068 20.10 -4.35 22.73
CA GLN A 1068 19.98 -4.62 24.16
C GLN A 1068 18.61 -5.21 24.53
N VAL A 1069 17.50 -4.66 24.00
CA VAL A 1069 16.16 -5.21 24.22
C VAL A 1069 16.05 -6.65 23.70
N ALA A 1070 16.61 -6.96 22.53
CA ALA A 1070 16.61 -8.33 22.01
C ALA A 1070 17.38 -9.30 22.93
N MET A 1071 18.51 -8.86 23.50
CA MET A 1071 19.27 -9.62 24.49
C MET A 1071 18.45 -9.84 25.77
N ASP A 1072 17.89 -8.77 26.33
CA ASP A 1072 17.17 -8.80 27.61
C ASP A 1072 15.90 -9.66 27.54
N GLU A 1073 15.14 -9.60 26.45
CA GLU A 1073 13.96 -10.46 26.25
C GLU A 1073 14.31 -11.95 26.07
N THR A 1074 15.42 -12.22 25.36
CA THR A 1074 15.91 -13.60 25.21
C THR A 1074 16.33 -14.16 26.56
N LEU A 1075 17.04 -13.38 27.38
CA LEU A 1075 17.42 -13.75 28.74
C LEU A 1075 16.20 -13.92 29.65
N SER A 1076 15.20 -13.05 29.54
CA SER A 1076 13.94 -13.17 30.29
C SER A 1076 13.22 -14.49 29.97
N THR A 1077 13.19 -14.87 28.69
CA THR A 1077 12.62 -16.15 28.23
C THR A 1077 13.40 -17.34 28.78
N MET A 1078 14.74 -17.30 28.74
CA MET A 1078 15.60 -18.33 29.36
C MET A 1078 15.30 -18.50 30.85
N ASN A 1079 15.21 -17.39 31.59
CA ASN A 1079 14.92 -17.41 33.02
C ASN A 1079 13.52 -17.96 33.31
N ALA A 1080 12.53 -17.66 32.47
CA ALA A 1080 11.20 -18.24 32.59
C ALA A 1080 11.21 -19.77 32.43
N ILE A 1081 11.91 -20.29 31.41
CA ILE A 1081 12.08 -21.73 31.18
C ILE A 1081 12.78 -22.39 32.39
N ALA A 1082 13.86 -21.79 32.89
CA ALA A 1082 14.59 -22.29 34.04
C ALA A 1082 13.75 -22.33 35.32
N ARG A 1083 12.89 -21.32 35.54
CA ARG A 1083 11.94 -21.28 36.66
C ARG A 1083 10.89 -22.38 36.57
N GLU A 1084 10.24 -22.55 35.41
CA GLU A 1084 9.25 -23.64 35.22
C GLU A 1084 9.89 -25.01 35.46
N ARG A 1085 11.10 -25.24 34.92
CA ARG A 1085 11.84 -26.48 35.15
C ARG A 1085 12.11 -26.70 36.63
N LYS A 1086 12.65 -25.69 37.35
CA LYS A 1086 12.92 -25.79 38.78
C LYS A 1086 11.64 -26.11 39.56
N ALA A 1087 10.56 -25.38 39.32
CA ALA A 1087 9.28 -25.54 40.00
C ALA A 1087 8.65 -26.93 39.80
N LEU A 1088 8.78 -27.51 38.61
CA LEU A 1088 8.27 -28.85 38.31
C LEU A 1088 9.08 -29.95 38.97
N VAL A 1089 10.40 -29.80 39.02
CA VAL A 1089 11.30 -30.92 39.29
C VAL A 1089 11.70 -30.98 40.76
N GLU A 1090 11.95 -29.83 41.39
CA GLU A 1090 12.44 -29.73 42.77
C GLU A 1090 11.61 -30.52 43.80
N PRO A 1091 10.25 -30.56 43.74
CA PRO A 1091 9.44 -31.37 44.65
C PRO A 1091 9.66 -32.90 44.52
N HIS A 1092 10.20 -33.36 43.39
CA HIS A 1092 10.27 -34.78 43.02
C HIS A 1092 11.70 -35.33 42.95
N VAL A 1093 12.73 -34.49 43.03
CA VAL A 1093 14.14 -34.90 42.95
C VAL A 1093 14.46 -36.02 43.94
N GLY A 1094 13.98 -35.93 45.19
CA GLY A 1094 14.30 -36.93 46.23
C GLY A 1094 13.83 -38.36 45.93
N ALA A 1095 12.90 -38.53 44.99
CA ALA A 1095 12.35 -39.82 44.58
C ALA A 1095 12.92 -40.35 43.25
N MET A 1096 13.82 -39.61 42.59
CA MET A 1096 14.53 -40.05 41.38
C MET A 1096 15.73 -40.95 41.72
N SER A 1097 16.26 -41.69 40.75
CA SER A 1097 17.52 -42.42 40.93
C SER A 1097 18.70 -41.46 41.14
N ALA A 1098 19.79 -41.93 41.76
CA ALA A 1098 20.93 -41.07 42.09
C ALA A 1098 21.52 -40.35 40.87
N GLN A 1099 21.61 -41.02 39.72
CA GLN A 1099 22.07 -40.42 38.47
C GLN A 1099 21.13 -39.32 37.99
N GLU A 1100 19.83 -39.57 38.02
CA GLU A 1100 18.83 -38.59 37.59
C GLU A 1100 18.81 -37.36 38.52
N GLN A 1101 19.00 -37.56 39.82
CA GLN A 1101 19.16 -36.47 40.78
C GLN A 1101 20.37 -35.60 40.44
N GLU A 1102 21.49 -36.23 40.09
CA GLU A 1102 22.72 -35.53 39.71
C GLU A 1102 22.52 -34.75 38.40
N ASP A 1103 21.95 -35.38 37.37
CA ASP A 1103 21.68 -34.76 36.07
C ASP A 1103 20.76 -33.53 36.22
N VAL A 1104 19.67 -33.67 36.98
CA VAL A 1104 18.71 -32.59 37.24
C VAL A 1104 19.34 -31.46 38.04
N ARG A 1105 20.05 -31.78 39.12
CA ARG A 1105 20.72 -30.75 39.94
C ARG A 1105 21.76 -30.02 39.12
N HIS A 1106 22.56 -30.75 38.34
CA HIS A 1106 23.51 -30.15 37.42
C HIS A 1106 22.83 -29.20 36.43
N ALA A 1107 21.69 -29.58 35.84
CA ALA A 1107 20.94 -28.71 34.93
C ALA A 1107 20.39 -27.45 35.62
N ILE A 1108 19.86 -27.58 36.85
CA ILE A 1108 19.38 -26.45 37.67
C ILE A 1108 20.54 -25.52 38.03
N ASP A 1109 21.64 -26.09 38.53
CA ASP A 1109 22.84 -25.35 38.95
C ASP A 1109 23.52 -24.67 37.76
N GLN A 1110 23.55 -25.31 36.59
CA GLN A 1110 24.06 -24.73 35.35
C GLN A 1110 23.27 -23.49 34.93
N ALA A 1111 21.93 -23.51 35.04
CA ALA A 1111 21.12 -22.35 34.75
C ALA A 1111 21.27 -21.25 35.80
N ALA A 1112 21.28 -21.61 37.09
CA ALA A 1112 21.49 -20.65 38.18
C ALA A 1112 22.89 -20.02 38.17
N GLY A 1113 23.90 -20.77 37.70
CA GLY A 1113 25.29 -20.34 37.59
C GLY A 1113 25.62 -19.58 36.32
N TYR A 1114 24.70 -19.51 35.35
CA TYR A 1114 24.93 -18.79 34.10
C TYR A 1114 25.03 -17.28 34.37
N LYS A 1115 26.16 -16.67 33.99
CA LYS A 1115 26.41 -15.23 34.14
C LYS A 1115 26.28 -14.55 32.76
N PRO A 1116 25.10 -14.05 32.40
CA PRO A 1116 24.88 -13.43 31.09
C PRO A 1116 25.76 -12.19 30.91
N LYS A 1117 26.29 -12.03 29.69
CA LYS A 1117 27.01 -10.82 29.28
C LYS A 1117 26.01 -9.76 28.82
N THR A 1118 25.99 -8.60 29.46
CA THR A 1118 25.12 -7.50 29.03
C THR A 1118 25.71 -6.77 27.81
N MET A 1119 24.88 -6.00 27.11
CA MET A 1119 25.33 -5.10 26.03
C MET A 1119 26.48 -4.19 26.51
N MET A 1120 26.38 -3.66 27.74
CA MET A 1120 27.40 -2.78 28.31
C MET A 1120 28.71 -3.51 28.62
N THR A 1121 28.63 -4.76 29.08
CA THR A 1121 29.82 -5.60 29.24
C THR A 1121 30.50 -5.83 27.90
N CYS A 1122 29.73 -6.11 26.83
CA CYS A 1122 30.28 -6.27 25.50
C CYS A 1122 30.99 -5.01 25.01
N ILE A 1123 30.35 -3.83 25.15
CA ILE A 1123 30.95 -2.55 24.75
C ILE A 1123 32.25 -2.29 25.52
N THR A 1124 32.22 -2.51 26.83
CA THR A 1124 33.38 -2.29 27.70
C THR A 1124 34.55 -3.20 27.35
N ASP A 1125 34.28 -4.47 27.13
CA ASP A 1125 35.28 -5.46 26.73
C ASP A 1125 35.93 -5.08 25.39
N VAL A 1126 35.15 -4.60 24.41
CA VAL A 1126 35.67 -4.09 23.12
C VAL A 1126 36.54 -2.84 23.31
N VAL A 1127 36.09 -1.86 24.10
CA VAL A 1127 36.86 -0.65 24.41
C VAL A 1127 38.18 -1.01 25.11
N SER A 1128 38.14 -1.99 26.02
CA SER A 1128 39.30 -2.47 26.77
C SER A 1128 40.35 -3.12 25.87
N GLN A 1129 39.92 -3.88 24.88
CA GLN A 1129 40.81 -4.52 23.90
C GLN A 1129 41.36 -3.52 22.88
N ASN A 1130 40.56 -2.51 22.52
CA ASN A 1130 40.96 -1.41 21.64
C ASN A 1130 41.51 -0.20 22.40
N LEU A 1131 42.09 -0.42 23.59
CA LEU A 1131 42.47 0.67 24.50
C LEU A 1131 43.38 1.70 23.83
N LEU A 1132 44.33 1.29 22.98
CA LEU A 1132 45.20 2.24 22.26
C LEU A 1132 44.41 3.14 21.29
N ALA A 1133 43.48 2.57 20.51
CA ALA A 1133 42.62 3.35 19.61
C ALA A 1133 41.65 4.25 20.37
N ALA A 1134 41.12 3.77 21.50
CA ALA A 1134 40.36 4.57 22.44
C ALA A 1134 41.21 5.71 23.03
N MET A 1135 42.47 5.46 23.39
CA MET A 1135 43.42 6.45 23.90
C MET A 1135 43.71 7.56 22.89
N LEU A 1136 43.89 7.20 21.61
CA LEU A 1136 44.07 8.17 20.53
C LEU A 1136 42.82 9.02 20.33
N SER A 1137 41.63 8.42 20.46
CA SER A 1137 40.34 9.11 20.30
C SER A 1137 40.00 10.03 21.49
N ILE A 1138 40.37 9.67 22.73
CA ILE A 1138 40.02 10.40 23.96
C ILE A 1138 40.96 11.59 24.25
N GLY A 1139 41.95 11.85 23.38
CA GLY A 1139 42.79 13.05 23.47
C GLY A 1139 43.90 13.00 24.53
N GLY A 1140 44.37 11.79 24.91
CA GLY A 1140 45.57 11.61 25.72
C GLY A 1140 45.61 10.31 26.55
N ALA A 1141 46.78 9.66 26.58
CA ALA A 1141 47.00 8.37 27.24
C ALA A 1141 46.55 8.33 28.73
N GLY A 1142 46.72 9.42 29.46
CA GLY A 1142 46.32 9.53 30.86
C GLY A 1142 44.81 9.50 31.07
N LYS A 1143 44.05 10.27 30.27
CA LYS A 1143 42.57 10.32 30.35
C LYS A 1143 41.95 8.96 30.02
N ALA A 1144 42.42 8.33 28.94
CA ALA A 1144 41.92 7.03 28.54
C ALA A 1144 42.30 5.90 29.52
N ARG A 1145 43.48 5.96 30.15
CA ARG A 1145 43.83 5.02 31.23
C ARG A 1145 42.94 5.22 32.47
N ALA A 1146 42.61 6.46 32.82
CA ALA A 1146 41.68 6.75 33.91
C ALA A 1146 40.25 6.25 33.60
N CYS A 1147 39.79 6.48 32.37
CA CYS A 1147 38.53 5.95 31.83
C CYS A 1147 38.47 4.42 31.96
N TYR A 1148 39.48 3.72 31.42
CA TYR A 1148 39.59 2.26 31.51
C TYR A 1148 39.62 1.76 32.95
N ASN A 1149 40.47 2.34 33.82
CA ASN A 1149 40.58 1.91 35.20
C ASN A 1149 39.26 2.07 35.96
N ARG A 1150 38.53 3.17 35.73
CA ARG A 1150 37.21 3.40 36.35
C ARG A 1150 36.22 2.35 35.90
N ILE A 1151 36.08 2.18 34.58
CA ILE A 1151 35.16 1.19 33.99
C ILE A 1151 35.47 -0.22 34.53
N ARG A 1152 36.75 -0.61 34.51
CA ARG A 1152 37.22 -1.89 35.02
C ARG A 1152 36.92 -2.06 36.52
N SER A 1153 37.19 -1.04 37.33
CA SER A 1153 36.94 -1.11 38.78
C SER A 1153 35.46 -1.29 39.13
N GLU A 1154 34.56 -0.69 38.34
CA GLU A 1154 33.11 -0.85 38.53
C GLU A 1154 32.61 -2.22 38.03
N LEU A 1155 33.22 -2.81 37.00
CA LEU A 1155 32.91 -4.18 36.54
C LEU A 1155 33.49 -5.27 37.45
N GLU A 1156 34.68 -5.06 38.01
CA GLU A 1156 35.33 -6.00 38.92
C GLU A 1156 34.82 -5.89 40.36
N ALA A 1157 34.07 -4.82 40.68
CA ALA A 1157 33.40 -4.71 41.96
C ALA A 1157 32.43 -5.91 42.10
N PRO A 1158 32.49 -6.67 43.22
CA PRO A 1158 31.54 -7.74 43.45
C PRO A 1158 30.14 -7.14 43.32
N ALA A 1159 29.31 -7.72 42.43
CA ALA A 1159 27.93 -7.32 42.28
C ALA A 1159 27.34 -7.19 43.69
N GLN A 1160 26.91 -5.99 44.08
CA GLN A 1160 26.20 -5.87 45.33
C GLN A 1160 25.05 -6.88 45.26
N PRO A 1161 24.88 -7.76 46.27
CA PRO A 1161 23.76 -8.67 46.27
C PRO A 1161 22.53 -7.81 46.02
N VAL A 1162 21.81 -8.11 44.94
CA VAL A 1162 20.49 -7.54 44.70
C VAL A 1162 19.75 -7.83 46.00
N GLN A 1163 19.54 -6.81 46.82
CA GLN A 1163 18.72 -6.98 48.01
C GLN A 1163 17.44 -7.57 47.49
N ASP A 1164 17.10 -8.78 47.93
CA ASP A 1164 15.87 -9.45 47.59
C ASP A 1164 14.79 -8.39 47.60
N LEU A 1165 14.25 -8.08 46.42
CA LEU A 1165 12.97 -7.43 46.33
C LEU A 1165 12.04 -8.41 47.03
N ASN A 1166 11.84 -8.19 48.33
CA ASN A 1166 10.75 -8.75 49.10
C ASN A 1166 9.48 -8.26 48.40
N VAL A 1167 9.11 -8.99 47.35
CA VAL A 1167 7.75 -8.99 46.84
C VAL A 1167 6.95 -9.58 48.00
N ASN A 1168 6.34 -8.71 48.80
CA ASN A 1168 5.30 -9.12 49.73
C ASN A 1168 4.24 -9.86 48.90
N GLU A 1169 4.19 -11.18 49.04
CA GLU A 1169 3.25 -12.06 48.31
C GLU A 1169 1.77 -11.75 48.64
N ASP A 1170 1.50 -10.88 49.61
CA ASP A 1170 0.14 -10.55 50.07
C ASP A 1170 -0.54 -9.36 49.37
N VAL A 1171 0.08 -8.70 48.38
CA VAL A 1171 -0.57 -7.60 47.62
C VAL A 1171 -0.27 -7.66 46.13
N ILE A 1172 -0.79 -8.67 45.44
CA ILE A 1172 -0.96 -8.64 43.98
C ILE A 1172 -2.47 -8.69 43.69
N PRO A 1173 -3.10 -7.57 43.27
CA PRO A 1173 -4.46 -7.64 42.75
C PRO A 1173 -4.46 -8.49 41.46
N PRO A 1174 -5.50 -9.31 41.21
CA PRO A 1174 -5.49 -10.35 40.16
C PRO A 1174 -5.40 -9.86 38.70
N ASN A 1175 -5.11 -8.58 38.44
CA ASN A 1175 -5.07 -7.98 37.10
C ASN A 1175 -3.76 -7.23 36.76
N ALA A 1176 -2.66 -7.42 37.48
CA ALA A 1176 -1.37 -6.82 37.12
C ALA A 1176 -0.53 -7.79 36.25
N ILE A 1177 -0.47 -7.53 34.94
CA ILE A 1177 0.49 -8.16 34.03
C ILE A 1177 1.87 -7.56 34.33
N PRO A 1178 2.93 -8.35 34.60
CA PRO A 1178 4.26 -7.82 34.81
C PRO A 1178 4.91 -7.48 33.46
N VAL A 1179 5.35 -6.21 33.35
CA VAL A 1179 6.16 -5.64 32.27
C VAL A 1179 7.57 -6.23 32.30
#